data_AF-A0A6L0XTT3-F1
#
_entry.id   AF-A0A6L0XTT3-F1
#
_cell.length_a   1.000
_cell.length_b   1.000
_cell.length_c   1.000
_cell.angle_alpha   90.00
_cell.angle_beta   90.00
_cell.angle_gamma   90.00
#
_symmetry.space_group_name_H-M   'P 1'
#
loop_
_entity.id
_entity.type
_entity.pdbx_description
1 polymer ?
#
loop_
_entity_poly.entity_id
_entity_poly.type
_entity_poly.pdbx_seq_one_letter_code
_entity_poly.pdbx_strand_id
1 'polypeptide(L)'
;MPAAVTQLVRRLTVPAVATSLMKEELCLALAAVAQLRPNLSTATDEGTTASPLSTETLARRSLRVLPRCAPQEVRIIANGASALQWFSAPSLPVTDALARTLYTHTVKWNRSATAAKTAATHRVRLSDILAVVQLAAEAQRYFDATIFLLATQHAVEVGAQSTSMSTAVAEEFVAVVCGYAGEVDGAAAVERLAARLEASSAAASNSPGLAVLKACVRGRPLKVADRWAAPYARWAQQRRNLLETARSPGDAAAPTHAADGAARTPIQLLKARYDAWQVALALLTEEEEVADDRLQRTLEAVGVFHIQDPVTLSTLDKAVALRVVSPTLPSVVLANYENCVYAQAQHYPQALTALKQRDADTPAAVTGAREGTSFSSFRPPAEALQRVSVIHRVYKDAVAGAVVSEKDLFQITTVIGTSSADEVAMATYVFARVKEVPTSFLTMLTKQSMSLTAEGVVALVRAGRHDRRGALSIVLPECLRHSAHLQECILSAPTTVLVKLAEALGRPVSRWTAPSDQTGALEKQVVDMVVAHLLPQVEQMPLPALLSVMAIGGRHLAGADDLMQAVCSRVADHLVAAVTPPSIALCLEVLAALHSGNCRQERLLDALADAVAAHFAPLLQLTISADAPCLAALLHFATIQVQYGSPELAAVGAGLVQRVRQGGWDALPPEMLVAAALFALDSSTLVSSATSLELPHAVVAHLVAAQRLSSIMTVDLAVALVQLLELIPTVDADNTQALVTCVLPVASALSPLVLARLLTLRHRSSTAAATPSAEVAAEHYNTVSRHVLGLPPDTFTALCLVAARPGFETALANLLVDMLPLMADALSAHQLSQCVFGLGEMTDAGQRLSHQVMTEALSDYAVDNLELFTSARDIAALLHGFAKLQCTNRNLYSVFSTQLLRRPIIATLEFRSISLLFFAFGSVRFVNKDLMDILCRTFIVHIDSLAAPDVLMSLRGLSRMSLLNAAFYRKVGTKAIEIIDEFPLQAQCDLLHAYGAVEEAHPELAATLSRRIAAGVESLPSVSVATDVLASLWLMGANMTMDEGIETIVDYVVRHASELTGPDMMKLCSITLNQNWKQPQLLHGMATRAIELQEKEQLEPTTARAVLDTLSSQLVFHQAARVRLSQLARTVSKETVLLSGEEQEQLNLITSH
;
A
#
# COMPACT_ATOMS: atom_id res chain seq x y z
N MET A 1 -20.23 12.95 52.03
CA MET A 1 -20.52 13.73 50.80
C MET A 1 -19.39 13.70 49.76
N PRO A 2 -18.10 13.94 50.09
CA PRO A 2 -17.03 14.01 49.08
C PRO A 2 -16.79 12.70 48.30
N ALA A 3 -16.81 11.55 48.99
CA ALA A 3 -16.51 10.25 48.39
C ALA A 3 -17.51 9.82 47.29
N ALA A 4 -18.81 10.11 47.47
CA ALA A 4 -19.84 9.77 46.50
C ALA A 4 -19.73 10.62 45.22
N VAL A 5 -19.35 11.89 45.35
CA VAL A 5 -19.10 12.80 44.21
C VAL A 5 -17.84 12.35 43.45
N THR A 6 -16.76 12.00 44.16
CA THR A 6 -15.55 11.45 43.54
C THR A 6 -15.81 10.12 42.83
N GLN A 7 -16.67 9.26 43.38
CA GLN A 7 -17.06 7.99 42.77
C GLN A 7 -17.96 8.17 41.54
N LEU A 8 -18.85 9.18 41.53
CA LEU A 8 -19.63 9.57 40.36
C LEU A 8 -18.70 10.04 39.23
N VAL A 9 -17.73 10.92 39.53
CA VAL A 9 -16.74 11.37 38.55
C VAL A 9 -15.92 10.19 38.03
N ARG A 10 -15.47 9.26 38.90
CA ARG A 10 -14.78 8.02 38.47
C ARG A 10 -15.58 7.20 37.48
N ARG A 11 -16.90 7.07 37.68
CA ARG A 11 -17.78 6.33 36.77
C ARG A 11 -17.96 7.05 35.44
N LEU A 12 -18.11 8.38 35.46
CA LEU A 12 -18.22 9.20 34.26
C LEU A 12 -16.92 9.25 33.44
N THR A 13 -15.76 9.10 34.08
CA THR A 13 -14.45 9.07 33.41
C THR A 13 -14.06 7.69 32.87
N VAL A 14 -14.82 6.63 33.15
CA VAL A 14 -14.57 5.30 32.56
C VAL A 14 -14.71 5.41 31.04
N PRO A 15 -13.72 4.97 30.23
CA PRO A 15 -13.74 5.18 28.80
C PRO A 15 -15.02 4.72 28.11
N ALA A 16 -15.52 3.53 28.44
CA ALA A 16 -16.76 2.99 27.88
C ALA A 16 -18.00 3.86 28.20
N VAL A 17 -18.04 4.46 29.40
CA VAL A 17 -19.14 5.34 29.81
C VAL A 17 -18.98 6.69 29.12
N ALA A 18 -17.80 7.31 29.20
CA ALA A 18 -17.51 8.62 28.64
C ALA A 18 -17.75 8.68 27.11
N THR A 19 -17.41 7.63 26.36
CA THR A 19 -17.63 7.59 24.91
C THR A 19 -19.11 7.36 24.55
N SER A 20 -19.86 6.64 25.40
CA SER A 20 -21.28 6.37 25.19
C SER A 20 -22.22 7.54 25.49
N LEU A 21 -21.79 8.53 26.28
CA LEU A 21 -22.64 9.67 26.66
C LEU A 21 -23.09 10.47 25.44
N MET A 22 -24.40 10.57 25.24
CA MET A 22 -25.01 11.46 24.25
C MET A 22 -24.78 12.93 24.62
N LYS A 23 -24.95 13.86 23.67
CA LYS A 23 -24.73 15.31 23.89
C LYS A 23 -25.48 15.81 25.13
N GLU A 24 -26.76 15.45 25.25
CA GLU A 24 -27.64 15.88 26.34
C GLU A 24 -27.19 15.30 27.69
N GLU A 25 -26.82 14.02 27.71
CA GLU A 25 -26.33 13.32 28.90
C GLU A 25 -24.98 13.86 29.37
N LEU A 26 -24.09 14.21 28.43
CA LEU A 26 -22.81 14.85 28.73
C LEU A 26 -23.02 16.24 29.34
N CYS A 27 -23.88 17.06 28.74
CA CYS A 27 -24.23 18.37 29.29
C CYS A 27 -24.86 18.24 30.69
N LEU A 28 -25.77 17.30 30.90
CA LEU A 28 -26.37 17.04 32.21
C LEU A 28 -25.33 16.59 33.24
N ALA A 29 -24.42 15.69 32.85
CA ALA A 29 -23.34 15.22 33.71
C ALA A 29 -22.39 16.36 34.10
N LEU A 30 -21.96 17.19 33.13
CA LEU A 30 -21.08 18.33 33.40
C LEU A 30 -21.77 19.44 34.19
N ALA A 31 -23.08 19.65 34.00
CA ALA A 31 -23.87 20.56 34.81
C ALA A 31 -23.94 20.09 36.28
N ALA A 32 -24.17 18.79 36.50
CA ALA A 32 -24.16 18.20 37.84
C ALA A 32 -22.79 18.32 38.51
N VAL A 33 -21.71 18.02 37.76
CA VAL A 33 -20.33 18.16 38.25
C VAL A 33 -19.99 19.61 38.61
N ALA A 34 -20.42 20.58 37.78
CA ALA A 34 -20.23 22.00 38.04
C ALA A 34 -20.93 22.48 39.32
N GLN A 35 -22.11 21.92 39.64
CA GLN A 35 -22.82 22.22 40.89
C GLN A 35 -22.20 21.55 42.11
N LEU A 36 -21.67 20.33 41.96
CA LEU A 36 -21.11 19.55 43.05
C LEU A 36 -19.67 19.93 43.43
N ARG A 37 -18.91 20.58 42.52
CA ARG A 37 -17.52 21.04 42.70
C ARG A 37 -16.62 20.02 43.41
N PRO A 38 -16.22 18.92 42.73
CA PRO A 38 -15.37 17.90 43.34
C PRO A 38 -13.99 18.47 43.73
N ASN A 39 -13.57 18.26 44.99
CA ASN A 39 -12.19 18.53 45.39
C ASN A 39 -11.29 17.40 44.88
N LEU A 40 -10.54 17.66 43.80
CA LEU A 40 -9.60 16.71 43.20
C LEU A 40 -8.22 16.68 43.89
N SER A 41 -7.97 17.55 44.88
CA SER A 41 -6.65 17.80 45.48
C SER A 41 -6.31 16.99 46.76
N THR A 42 -6.87 15.80 46.97
CA THR A 42 -6.51 14.96 48.14
C THR A 42 -5.86 13.64 47.72
N ALA A 43 -4.55 13.66 47.49
CA ALA A 43 -3.71 12.45 47.50
C ALA A 43 -2.25 12.80 47.83
N THR A 44 -2.05 13.46 48.95
CA THR A 44 -0.77 13.45 49.67
C THR A 44 -1.11 13.23 51.14
N ASP A 45 -1.49 12.01 51.48
CA ASP A 45 -1.11 11.33 52.73
C ASP A 45 -1.84 9.98 52.84
N GLU A 46 -1.03 8.96 53.18
CA GLU A 46 -1.37 7.60 53.63
C GLU A 46 -2.04 6.61 52.65
N GLY A 47 -1.20 5.74 52.08
CA GLY A 47 -1.43 4.28 52.15
C GLY A 47 -2.32 3.59 51.12
N THR A 48 -2.85 4.24 50.09
CA THR A 48 -3.62 3.54 49.02
C THR A 48 -3.10 3.82 47.62
N THR A 49 -2.78 2.74 46.90
CA THR A 49 -2.28 2.67 45.52
C THR A 49 -3.36 3.02 44.47
N ALA A 50 -4.08 4.13 44.64
CA ALA A 50 -5.07 4.58 43.67
C ALA A 50 -4.44 5.65 42.75
N SER A 51 -4.32 5.33 41.46
CA SER A 51 -3.85 6.21 40.40
C SER A 51 -4.63 7.55 40.39
N PRO A 52 -4.00 8.67 40.02
CA PRO A 52 -4.71 9.94 39.85
C PRO A 52 -5.89 9.77 38.88
N LEU A 53 -7.02 10.38 39.24
CA LEU A 53 -8.28 10.33 38.50
C LEU A 53 -8.11 11.03 37.14
N SER A 54 -7.87 10.28 36.06
CA SER A 54 -7.75 10.87 34.73
C SER A 54 -9.11 11.25 34.17
N THR A 55 -9.36 12.55 34.00
CA THR A 55 -10.58 13.09 33.37
C THR A 55 -10.41 13.30 31.85
N GLU A 56 -9.31 12.82 31.27
CA GLU A 56 -8.92 13.08 29.89
C GLU A 56 -9.94 12.57 28.86
N THR A 57 -10.50 11.37 29.10
CA THR A 57 -11.47 10.77 28.19
C THR A 57 -12.78 11.56 28.11
N LEU A 58 -13.23 12.13 29.23
CA LEU A 58 -14.40 13.00 29.29
C LEU A 58 -14.14 14.34 28.59
N ALA A 59 -12.94 14.90 28.74
CA ALA A 59 -12.52 16.11 28.04
C ALA A 59 -12.42 15.91 26.52
N ARG A 60 -11.88 14.76 26.07
CA ARG A 60 -11.89 14.37 24.65
C ARG A 60 -13.32 14.22 24.10
N ARG A 61 -14.24 13.63 24.87
CA ARG A 61 -15.67 13.56 24.48
C ARG A 61 -16.28 14.96 24.37
N SER A 62 -16.03 15.86 25.31
CA SER A 62 -16.50 17.25 25.24
C SER A 62 -15.98 17.98 24.01
N LEU A 63 -14.69 17.82 23.67
CA LEU A 63 -14.12 18.38 22.44
C LEU A 63 -14.82 17.89 21.17
N ARG A 64 -15.25 16.61 21.12
CA ARG A 64 -16.02 16.05 19.99
C ARG A 64 -17.41 16.66 19.85
N VAL A 65 -18.06 16.99 20.97
CA VAL A 65 -19.46 17.43 20.99
C VAL A 65 -19.59 18.96 20.84
N LEU A 66 -18.53 19.71 21.13
CA LEU A 66 -18.53 21.18 21.14
C LEU A 66 -19.04 21.85 19.86
N PRO A 67 -18.67 21.42 18.63
CA PRO A 67 -19.18 22.05 17.40
C PRO A 67 -20.71 22.00 17.24
N ARG A 68 -21.37 21.01 17.88
CA ARG A 68 -22.84 20.81 17.88
C ARG A 68 -23.55 21.48 19.06
N CYS A 69 -22.81 22.17 19.93
CA CYS A 69 -23.35 22.74 21.14
C CYS A 69 -23.97 24.13 20.90
N ALA A 70 -25.17 24.35 21.43
CA ALA A 70 -25.75 25.69 21.56
C ALA A 70 -24.93 26.53 22.57
N PRO A 71 -25.02 27.88 22.54
CA PRO A 71 -24.28 28.74 23.46
C PRO A 71 -24.46 28.39 24.95
N GLN A 72 -25.66 27.95 25.33
CA GLN A 72 -25.95 27.49 26.69
C GLN A 72 -25.25 26.17 27.04
N GLU A 73 -25.11 25.26 26.08
CA GLU A 73 -24.39 23.99 26.23
C GLU A 73 -22.88 24.23 26.33
N VAL A 74 -22.34 25.17 25.55
CA VAL A 74 -20.94 25.64 25.65
C VAL A 74 -20.66 26.17 27.07
N ARG A 75 -21.57 26.97 27.64
CA ARG A 75 -21.47 27.44 29.03
C ARG A 75 -21.45 26.29 30.04
N ILE A 76 -22.31 25.29 29.85
CA ILE A 76 -22.37 24.10 30.74
C ILE A 76 -21.04 23.34 30.70
N ILE A 77 -20.47 23.14 29.51
CA ILE A 77 -19.18 22.48 29.34
C ILE A 77 -18.05 23.31 29.96
N ALA A 78 -18.04 24.63 29.78
CA ALA A 78 -17.04 25.52 30.39
C ALA A 78 -17.07 25.45 31.93
N ASN A 79 -18.26 25.47 32.53
CA ASN A 79 -18.44 25.35 33.98
C ASN A 79 -18.00 23.96 34.50
N GLY A 80 -18.32 22.89 33.77
CA GLY A 80 -17.86 21.54 34.09
C GLY A 80 -16.34 21.40 33.98
N ALA A 81 -15.73 21.99 32.95
CA ALA A 81 -14.29 22.02 32.74
C ALA A 81 -13.54 22.77 33.86
N SER A 82 -14.10 23.89 34.34
CA SER A 82 -13.58 24.63 35.51
C SER A 82 -13.67 23.77 36.77
N ALA A 83 -14.80 23.11 37.03
CA ALA A 83 -14.98 22.25 38.21
C ALA A 83 -14.09 21.00 38.20
N LEU A 84 -13.76 20.46 37.02
CA LEU A 84 -12.85 19.32 36.85
C LEU A 84 -11.38 19.73 36.66
N GLN A 85 -11.07 21.02 36.74
CA GLN A 85 -9.71 21.55 36.58
C GLN A 85 -9.02 21.15 35.26
N TRP A 86 -9.76 21.04 34.15
CA TRP A 86 -9.20 20.70 32.83
C TRP A 86 -8.13 21.68 32.33
N PHE A 87 -8.02 22.85 32.98
CA PHE A 87 -6.97 23.83 32.76
C PHE A 87 -5.58 23.44 33.32
N SER A 88 -5.49 22.41 34.15
CA SER A 88 -4.24 21.97 34.81
C SER A 88 -3.45 20.91 34.03
N ALA A 89 -4.02 20.35 32.96
CA ALA A 89 -3.36 19.38 32.08
C ALA A 89 -3.04 20.03 30.70
N PRO A 90 -1.76 20.07 30.27
CA PRO A 90 -1.36 20.73 29.02
C PRO A 90 -1.75 19.97 27.74
N SER A 91 -2.29 18.74 27.84
CA SER A 91 -2.54 17.82 26.72
C SER A 91 -3.83 18.09 25.93
N LEU A 92 -4.72 18.99 26.37
CA LEU A 92 -6.04 19.20 25.75
C LEU A 92 -6.40 20.70 25.63
N PRO A 93 -6.58 21.26 24.42
CA PRO A 93 -6.90 22.68 24.20
C PRO A 93 -8.40 22.97 24.37
N VAL A 94 -9.01 22.57 25.49
CA VAL A 94 -10.46 22.73 25.73
C VAL A 94 -10.87 24.20 25.76
N THR A 95 -10.09 25.05 26.42
CA THR A 95 -10.35 26.49 26.50
C THR A 95 -10.36 27.14 25.12
N ASP A 96 -9.39 26.80 24.27
CA ASP A 96 -9.26 27.35 22.92
C ASP A 96 -10.41 26.86 22.02
N ALA A 97 -10.88 25.62 22.19
CA ALA A 97 -12.04 25.09 21.46
C ALA A 97 -13.37 25.72 21.91
N LEU A 98 -13.54 25.96 23.21
CA LEU A 98 -14.71 26.66 23.78
C LEU A 98 -14.77 28.11 23.29
N ALA A 99 -13.64 28.82 23.33
CA ALA A 99 -13.53 30.20 22.83
C ALA A 99 -13.84 30.29 21.34
N ARG A 100 -13.27 29.40 20.51
CA ARG A 100 -13.54 29.33 19.06
C ARG A 100 -15.01 29.06 18.74
N THR A 101 -15.61 28.09 19.43
CA THR A 101 -17.02 27.72 19.22
C THR A 101 -17.93 28.89 19.58
N LEU A 102 -17.72 29.51 20.75
CA LEU A 102 -18.50 30.66 21.19
C LEU A 102 -18.32 31.87 20.27
N TYR A 103 -17.09 32.18 19.87
CA TYR A 103 -16.79 33.26 18.92
C TYR A 103 -17.53 33.07 17.60
N THR A 104 -17.54 31.84 17.06
CA THR A 104 -18.27 31.51 15.83
C THR A 104 -19.78 31.78 15.96
N HIS A 105 -20.38 31.44 17.11
CA HIS A 105 -21.78 31.78 17.38
C HIS A 105 -22.03 33.30 17.45
N THR A 106 -21.13 34.06 18.08
CA THR A 106 -21.24 35.53 18.15
C THR A 106 -21.09 36.21 16.79
N VAL A 107 -20.15 35.76 15.94
CA VAL A 107 -19.94 36.32 14.59
C VAL A 107 -21.11 35.99 13.65
N LYS A 108 -21.63 34.75 13.68
CA LYS A 108 -22.83 34.36 12.91
C LYS A 108 -24.05 35.20 13.29
N TRP A 109 -24.18 35.54 14.56
CA TRP A 109 -25.25 36.39 15.06
C TRP A 109 -25.17 37.84 14.54
N ASN A 110 -23.97 38.45 14.55
CA ASN A 110 -23.77 39.80 14.00
C ASN A 110 -24.06 39.90 12.49
N ARG A 111 -23.88 38.81 11.72
CA ARG A 111 -24.25 38.75 10.28
C ARG A 111 -25.74 38.49 10.01
N SER A 112 -26.46 37.86 10.93
CA SER A 112 -27.90 37.57 10.80
C SER A 112 -28.78 38.77 11.16
N ALA A 113 -28.28 39.73 11.93
CA ALA A 113 -29.02 40.94 12.29
C ALA A 113 -29.36 41.83 11.07
N THR A 114 -28.67 41.67 9.94
CA THR A 114 -28.95 42.38 8.67
C THR A 114 -29.91 41.63 7.73
N ALA A 115 -30.27 40.37 8.02
CA ALA A 115 -31.17 39.56 7.18
C ALA A 115 -32.26 38.86 8.02
N ALA A 116 -33.45 39.49 8.01
CA ALA A 116 -34.78 38.95 8.31
C ALA A 116 -35.06 38.18 9.61
N LYS A 117 -36.11 38.67 10.31
CA LYS A 117 -36.90 37.99 11.34
C LYS A 117 -37.52 36.71 10.76
N THR A 118 -37.04 35.51 11.12
CA THR A 118 -37.81 34.24 11.23
C THR A 118 -36.87 33.03 11.38
N ALA A 119 -36.34 32.81 12.58
CA ALA A 119 -36.01 31.47 13.11
C ALA A 119 -35.59 31.62 14.58
N ALA A 120 -36.19 30.84 15.48
CA ALA A 120 -35.82 30.80 16.89
C ALA A 120 -34.47 30.10 17.08
N THR A 121 -33.38 30.75 16.70
CA THR A 121 -32.01 30.31 17.02
C THR A 121 -31.62 30.86 18.39
N HIS A 122 -31.11 29.99 19.27
CA HIS A 122 -30.73 30.33 20.65
C HIS A 122 -29.74 31.51 20.67
N ARG A 123 -30.15 32.64 21.27
CA ARG A 123 -29.33 33.86 21.40
C ARG A 123 -28.19 33.64 22.41
N VAL A 124 -26.98 34.06 22.05
CA VAL A 124 -25.83 34.11 22.97
C VAL A 124 -26.14 35.06 24.13
N ARG A 125 -25.94 34.62 25.38
CA ARG A 125 -26.16 35.42 26.58
C ARG A 125 -24.84 35.89 27.18
N LEU A 126 -24.89 36.97 27.95
CA LEU A 126 -23.71 37.49 28.65
C LEU A 126 -23.04 36.44 29.54
N SER A 127 -23.84 35.62 30.24
CA SER A 127 -23.34 34.51 31.07
C SER A 127 -22.58 33.44 30.30
N ASP A 128 -22.85 33.27 29.00
CA ASP A 128 -22.19 32.26 28.17
C ASP A 128 -20.76 32.71 27.86
N ILE A 129 -20.58 34.02 27.63
CA ILE A 129 -19.28 34.65 27.41
C ILE A 129 -18.46 34.68 28.70
N LEU A 130 -19.07 35.09 29.82
CA LEU A 130 -18.37 35.19 31.11
C LEU A 130 -17.82 33.85 31.60
N ALA A 131 -18.53 32.73 31.39
CA ALA A 131 -18.05 31.40 31.77
C ALA A 131 -16.78 30.97 31.01
N VAL A 132 -16.69 31.28 29.71
CA VAL A 132 -15.51 30.96 28.89
C VAL A 132 -14.32 31.86 29.25
N VAL A 133 -14.56 33.16 29.47
CA VAL A 133 -13.53 34.11 29.89
C VAL A 133 -13.00 33.77 31.30
N GLN A 134 -13.88 33.35 32.21
CA GLN A 134 -13.48 32.87 33.53
C GLN A 134 -12.58 31.64 33.42
N LEU A 135 -12.97 30.63 32.63
CA LEU A 135 -12.15 29.43 32.42
C LEU A 135 -10.78 29.79 31.81
N ALA A 136 -10.72 30.76 30.90
CA ALA A 136 -9.48 31.24 30.32
C ALA A 136 -8.56 31.93 31.34
N ALA A 137 -9.13 32.75 32.23
CA ALA A 137 -8.39 33.36 33.34
C ALA A 137 -7.85 32.30 34.31
N GLU A 138 -8.64 31.27 34.62
CA GLU A 138 -8.20 30.11 35.42
C GLU A 138 -7.10 29.30 34.73
N ALA A 139 -7.14 29.19 33.41
CA ALA A 139 -6.12 28.54 32.58
C ALA A 139 -4.89 29.43 32.28
N GLN A 140 -4.83 30.64 32.83
CA GLN A 140 -3.74 31.61 32.61
C GLN A 140 -3.54 32.01 31.13
N ARG A 141 -4.60 31.94 30.31
CA ARG A 141 -4.58 32.25 28.87
C ARG A 141 -4.99 33.69 28.61
N TYR A 142 -4.18 34.67 29.03
CA TYR A 142 -4.54 36.11 28.95
C TYR A 142 -4.24 36.80 27.61
N PHE A 143 -3.27 36.29 26.82
CA PHE A 143 -2.80 36.91 25.56
C PHE A 143 -3.37 36.17 24.35
N ASP A 144 -4.69 36.23 24.22
CA ASP A 144 -5.46 35.65 23.12
C ASP A 144 -6.46 36.70 22.63
N ALA A 145 -6.40 37.05 21.33
CA ALA A 145 -7.18 38.15 20.78
C ALA A 145 -8.66 37.78 20.68
N THR A 146 -8.99 36.51 20.42
CA THR A 146 -10.37 36.02 20.42
C THR A 146 -11.03 36.18 21.78
N ILE A 147 -10.37 35.70 22.84
CA ILE A 147 -10.93 35.79 24.20
C ILE A 147 -10.95 37.26 24.66
N PHE A 148 -9.96 38.06 24.28
CA PHE A 148 -9.93 39.49 24.56
C PHE A 148 -11.10 40.24 23.90
N LEU A 149 -11.40 39.98 22.62
CA LEU A 149 -12.56 40.57 21.94
C LEU A 149 -13.89 40.07 22.50
N LEU A 150 -13.97 38.78 22.84
CA LEU A 150 -15.14 38.21 23.53
C LEU A 150 -15.41 38.97 24.84
N ALA A 151 -14.37 39.21 25.65
CA ALA A 151 -14.49 39.88 26.95
C ALA A 151 -14.76 41.38 26.84
N THR A 152 -14.11 42.10 25.91
CA THR A 152 -14.11 43.57 25.90
C THR A 152 -15.05 44.20 24.87
N GLN A 153 -15.45 43.47 23.82
CA GLN A 153 -16.34 43.97 22.77
C GLN A 153 -17.66 43.21 22.72
N HIS A 154 -17.63 41.88 22.52
CA HIS A 154 -18.87 41.11 22.34
C HIS A 154 -19.68 41.00 23.63
N ALA A 155 -19.03 40.88 24.80
CA ALA A 155 -19.74 40.92 26.07
C ALA A 155 -20.42 42.28 26.31
N VAL A 156 -19.84 43.39 25.83
CA VAL A 156 -20.45 44.73 25.87
C VAL A 156 -21.65 44.82 24.93
N GLU A 157 -21.54 44.27 23.71
CA GLU A 157 -22.63 44.23 22.72
C GLU A 157 -23.81 43.39 23.22
N VAL A 158 -23.56 42.18 23.72
CA VAL A 158 -24.59 41.27 24.25
C VAL A 158 -25.19 41.81 25.54
N GLY A 159 -24.37 42.39 26.42
CA GLY A 159 -24.81 43.02 27.67
C GLY A 159 -25.74 44.20 27.43
N ALA A 160 -25.42 45.07 26.46
CA ALA A 160 -26.22 46.25 26.12
C ALA A 160 -27.62 45.94 25.58
N GLN A 161 -27.83 44.72 25.06
CA GLN A 161 -29.12 44.27 24.54
C GLN A 161 -30.02 43.61 25.61
N SER A 162 -29.50 43.41 26.83
CA SER A 162 -30.31 42.91 27.94
C SER A 162 -31.28 43.98 28.43
N THR A 163 -32.56 43.66 28.53
CA THR A 163 -33.61 44.60 28.96
C THR A 163 -33.52 44.98 30.44
N SER A 164 -32.86 44.15 31.26
CA SER A 164 -32.60 44.40 32.69
C SER A 164 -31.36 43.64 33.17
N MET A 165 -30.42 44.32 33.81
CA MET A 165 -29.18 43.74 34.33
C MET A 165 -29.17 43.74 35.87
N SER A 166 -29.00 42.56 36.46
CA SER A 166 -28.95 42.40 37.92
C SER A 166 -27.59 42.86 38.49
N THR A 167 -27.57 43.21 39.77
CA THR A 167 -26.32 43.52 40.50
C THR A 167 -25.34 42.35 40.43
N ALA A 168 -25.84 41.13 40.57
CA ALA A 168 -25.00 39.93 40.59
C ALA A 168 -24.27 39.68 39.28
N VAL A 169 -24.92 39.92 38.13
CA VAL A 169 -24.32 39.79 36.79
C VAL A 169 -23.39 40.96 36.48
N ALA A 170 -23.70 42.16 36.98
CA ALA A 170 -22.81 43.33 36.89
C ALA A 170 -21.51 43.13 37.65
N GLU A 171 -21.57 42.60 38.86
CA GLU A 171 -20.39 42.25 39.65
C GLU A 171 -19.55 41.16 38.99
N GLU A 172 -20.20 40.12 38.45
CA GLU A 172 -19.53 39.02 37.73
C GLU A 172 -18.83 39.56 36.46
N PHE A 173 -19.50 40.41 35.69
CA PHE A 173 -18.93 41.05 34.51
C PHE A 173 -17.68 41.87 34.88
N VAL A 174 -17.78 42.74 35.89
CA VAL A 174 -16.66 43.56 36.36
C VAL A 174 -15.50 42.68 36.83
N ALA A 175 -15.77 41.67 37.66
CA ALA A 175 -14.73 40.78 38.20
C ALA A 175 -13.99 39.99 37.13
N VAL A 176 -14.73 39.36 36.22
CA VAL A 176 -14.18 38.47 35.18
C VAL A 176 -13.48 39.26 34.09
N VAL A 177 -14.09 40.35 33.59
CA VAL A 177 -13.52 41.15 32.51
C VAL A 177 -12.31 41.96 32.99
N CYS A 178 -12.37 42.62 34.16
CA CYS A 178 -11.20 43.31 34.70
C CYS A 178 -10.10 42.34 35.15
N GLY A 179 -10.45 41.13 35.60
CA GLY A 179 -9.48 40.07 35.90
C GLY A 179 -8.74 39.58 34.67
N TYR A 180 -9.44 39.43 33.53
CA TYR A 180 -8.87 38.95 32.27
C TYR A 180 -8.16 40.05 31.45
N ALA A 181 -8.86 41.13 31.12
CA ALA A 181 -8.35 42.21 30.28
C ALA A 181 -7.40 43.16 31.04
N GLY A 182 -7.42 43.12 32.37
CA GLY A 182 -6.72 44.06 33.23
C GLY A 182 -7.57 45.28 33.59
N GLU A 183 -7.10 46.08 34.55
CA GLU A 183 -7.87 47.19 35.12
C GLU A 183 -8.15 48.31 34.09
N VAL A 184 -7.22 48.55 33.16
CA VAL A 184 -7.33 49.64 32.18
C VAL A 184 -8.34 49.32 31.07
N ASP A 185 -8.17 48.18 30.39
CA ASP A 185 -9.03 47.77 29.27
C ASP A 185 -10.37 47.21 29.76
N GLY A 186 -10.36 46.55 30.92
CA GLY A 186 -11.57 46.07 31.58
C GLY A 186 -12.47 47.21 32.07
N ALA A 187 -11.90 48.24 32.72
CA ALA A 187 -12.69 49.42 33.11
C ALA A 187 -13.25 50.15 31.88
N ALA A 188 -12.49 50.27 30.79
CA ALA A 188 -12.98 50.87 29.55
C ALA A 188 -14.12 50.05 28.91
N ALA A 189 -14.09 48.72 28.99
CA ALA A 189 -15.21 47.88 28.56
C ALA A 189 -16.45 48.06 29.45
N VAL A 190 -16.27 48.17 30.77
CA VAL A 190 -17.34 48.44 31.75
C VAL A 190 -17.99 49.81 31.51
N GLU A 191 -17.19 50.85 31.28
CA GLU A 191 -17.66 52.20 30.97
C GLU A 191 -18.45 52.21 29.64
N ARG A 192 -17.98 51.51 28.60
CA ARG A 192 -18.71 51.37 27.33
C ARG A 192 -20.05 50.65 27.50
N LEU A 193 -20.11 49.60 28.33
CA LEU A 193 -21.36 48.90 28.63
C LEU A 193 -22.32 49.80 29.42
N ALA A 194 -21.83 50.53 30.42
CA ALA A 194 -22.62 51.48 31.19
C ALA A 194 -23.23 52.56 30.29
N ALA A 195 -22.42 53.20 29.43
CA ALA A 195 -22.86 54.23 28.50
C ALA A 195 -23.90 53.71 27.49
N ARG A 196 -23.74 52.49 26.97
CA ARG A 196 -24.71 51.88 26.04
C ARG A 196 -26.03 51.52 26.72
N LEU A 197 -25.98 51.06 27.97
CA LEU A 197 -27.19 50.77 28.76
C LEU A 197 -27.94 52.06 29.13
N GLU A 198 -27.24 53.17 29.36
CA GLU A 198 -27.85 54.48 29.56
C GLU A 198 -28.53 55.04 28.30
N ALA A 199 -27.90 54.85 27.14
CA ALA A 199 -28.43 55.33 25.86
C ALA A 199 -29.65 54.52 25.34
N SER A 200 -29.90 53.32 25.89
CA SER A 200 -31.02 52.48 25.50
C SER A 200 -32.33 52.94 26.16
N SER A 201 -33.29 53.42 25.36
CA SER A 201 -34.57 53.98 25.83
C SER A 201 -35.47 53.02 26.63
N ALA A 202 -35.15 51.72 26.66
CA ALA A 202 -35.86 50.70 27.42
C ALA A 202 -35.27 50.43 28.83
N ALA A 203 -34.03 50.84 29.11
CA ALA A 203 -33.31 50.52 30.36
C ALA A 203 -33.17 51.72 31.32
N ALA A 204 -33.66 52.90 30.91
CA ALA A 204 -33.36 54.18 31.55
C ALA A 204 -34.12 54.50 32.87
N SER A 205 -34.74 53.53 33.54
CA SER A 205 -35.20 53.76 34.92
C SER A 205 -35.04 52.50 35.78
N ASN A 206 -33.99 52.48 36.60
CA ASN A 206 -33.73 51.54 37.70
C ASN A 206 -33.24 50.12 37.35
N SER A 207 -32.26 49.98 36.45
CA SER A 207 -31.39 48.79 36.44
C SER A 207 -30.44 48.83 37.64
N PRO A 208 -30.55 47.93 38.64
CA PRO A 208 -29.68 47.95 39.82
C PRO A 208 -28.23 47.57 39.46
N GLY A 209 -28.00 46.88 38.34
CA GLY A 209 -26.67 46.61 37.81
C GLY A 209 -25.96 47.85 37.22
N LEU A 210 -26.69 48.87 36.75
CA LEU A 210 -26.10 50.09 36.19
C LEU A 210 -25.33 50.90 37.25
N ALA A 211 -25.83 50.92 38.49
CA ALA A 211 -25.14 51.56 39.62
C ALA A 211 -23.80 50.88 39.94
N VAL A 212 -23.74 49.54 39.81
CA VAL A 212 -22.51 48.75 40.00
C VAL A 212 -21.50 49.04 38.89
N LEU A 213 -21.92 49.09 37.63
CA LEU A 213 -21.04 49.41 36.51
C LEU A 213 -20.47 50.83 36.60
N LYS A 214 -21.28 51.83 36.98
CA LYS A 214 -20.83 53.22 37.17
C LYS A 214 -19.85 53.41 38.33
N ALA A 215 -19.90 52.53 39.33
CA ALA A 215 -18.96 52.57 40.45
C ALA A 215 -17.54 52.13 40.03
N CYS A 216 -17.42 51.40 38.92
CA CYS A 216 -16.16 51.02 38.30
C CYS A 216 -15.67 52.15 37.38
N VAL A 217 -14.68 52.91 37.84
CA VAL A 217 -14.08 54.04 37.10
C VAL A 217 -12.61 53.78 36.90
N ARG A 218 -12.10 54.09 35.70
CA ARG A 218 -10.67 54.01 35.38
C ARG A 218 -9.81 54.73 36.44
N GLY A 219 -8.81 54.04 36.97
CA GLY A 219 -7.86 54.59 37.96
C GLY A 219 -8.34 54.62 39.42
N ARG A 220 -9.47 53.97 39.75
CA ARG A 220 -9.91 53.73 41.14
C ARG A 220 -9.83 52.24 41.48
N PRO A 221 -9.55 51.87 42.75
CA PRO A 221 -9.56 50.47 43.16
C PRO A 221 -10.96 49.86 42.93
N LEU A 222 -10.99 48.75 42.19
CA LEU A 222 -12.20 48.04 41.85
C LEU A 222 -12.88 47.51 43.13
N LYS A 223 -14.10 47.98 43.39
CA LYS A 223 -14.95 47.44 44.47
C LYS A 223 -15.70 46.23 43.95
N VAL A 224 -15.17 45.04 44.21
CA VAL A 224 -15.80 43.76 43.86
C VAL A 224 -16.38 43.12 45.12
N ALA A 225 -17.54 42.47 45.03
CA ALA A 225 -18.16 41.76 46.14
C ALA A 225 -17.26 40.63 46.71
N ASP A 226 -17.42 40.31 48.00
CA ASP A 226 -16.57 39.37 48.75
C ASP A 226 -16.39 38.01 48.05
N ARG A 227 -17.45 37.50 47.38
CA ARG A 227 -17.42 36.24 46.63
C ARG A 227 -16.44 36.24 45.45
N TRP A 228 -16.13 37.40 44.89
CA TRP A 228 -15.26 37.58 43.73
C TRP A 228 -13.90 38.19 44.09
N ALA A 229 -13.74 38.73 45.30
CA ALA A 229 -12.51 39.38 45.75
C ALA A 229 -11.28 38.45 45.64
N ALA A 230 -11.39 37.21 46.11
CA ALA A 230 -10.30 36.23 46.05
C ALA A 230 -9.99 35.74 44.61
N PRO A 231 -10.97 35.32 43.79
CA PRO A 231 -10.72 34.97 42.38
C PRO A 231 -10.10 36.12 41.58
N TYR A 232 -10.65 37.33 41.72
CA TYR A 232 -10.18 38.52 41.02
C TYR A 232 -8.73 38.86 41.39
N ALA A 233 -8.40 38.91 42.69
CA ALA A 233 -7.04 39.20 43.14
C ALA A 233 -6.02 38.18 42.60
N ARG A 234 -6.40 36.89 42.55
CA ARG A 234 -5.59 35.83 41.97
C ARG A 234 -5.36 36.02 40.46
N TRP A 235 -6.43 36.26 39.68
CA TRP A 235 -6.31 36.47 38.24
C TRP A 235 -5.50 37.73 37.91
N ALA A 236 -5.75 38.84 38.62
CA ALA A 236 -5.01 40.08 38.47
C ALA A 236 -3.52 39.93 38.83
N GLN A 237 -3.18 39.13 39.84
CA GLN A 237 -1.79 38.83 40.17
C GLN A 237 -1.14 37.93 39.12
N GLN A 238 -1.81 36.86 38.68
CA GLN A 238 -1.30 35.96 37.65
C GLN A 238 -1.01 36.68 36.34
N ARG A 239 -1.94 37.53 35.89
CA ARG A 239 -1.76 38.36 34.69
C ARG A 239 -0.59 39.32 34.83
N ARG A 240 -0.42 39.96 36.00
CA ARG A 240 0.73 40.85 36.28
C ARG A 240 2.05 40.08 36.20
N ASN A 241 2.15 38.93 36.85
CA ASN A 241 3.36 38.09 36.81
C ASN A 241 3.71 37.66 35.38
N LEU A 242 2.70 37.26 34.57
CA LEU A 242 2.91 36.87 33.17
C LEU A 242 3.30 38.06 32.28
N LEU A 243 2.73 39.24 32.51
CA LEU A 243 3.12 40.47 31.82
C LEU A 243 4.55 40.89 32.15
N GLU A 244 4.97 40.81 33.42
CA GLU A 244 6.35 41.09 33.84
C GLU A 244 7.33 40.10 33.20
N THR A 245 6.94 38.83 33.12
CA THR A 245 7.74 37.78 32.45
C THR A 245 7.84 38.04 30.95
N ALA A 246 6.73 38.40 30.29
CA ALA A 246 6.71 38.71 28.86
C ALA A 246 7.53 39.97 28.52
N ARG A 247 7.50 41.00 29.38
CA ARG A 247 8.24 42.27 29.22
C ARG A 247 9.71 42.18 29.62
N SER A 248 10.15 41.10 30.27
CA SER A 248 11.53 40.95 30.70
C SER A 248 12.48 40.85 29.48
N PRO A 249 13.60 41.59 29.47
CA PRO A 249 14.52 41.63 28.33
C PRO A 249 15.42 40.38 28.19
N GLY A 250 15.30 39.38 29.08
CA GLY A 250 16.11 38.15 29.03
C GLY A 250 15.68 37.21 27.90
N ASP A 251 16.64 36.81 27.06
CA ASP A 251 16.54 35.92 25.88
C ASP A 251 15.63 36.38 24.74
N ALA A 252 15.72 37.66 24.35
CA ALA A 252 15.33 38.10 23.02
C ALA A 252 16.46 37.79 22.01
N ALA A 253 16.74 36.50 21.76
CA ALA A 253 17.38 36.15 20.51
C ALA A 253 16.35 36.40 19.40
N ALA A 254 16.71 37.22 18.42
CA ALA A 254 15.89 37.44 17.23
C ALA A 254 15.48 36.09 16.61
N PRO A 255 14.33 36.00 15.90
CA PRO A 255 13.96 34.82 15.11
C PRO A 255 14.86 34.66 13.87
N THR A 256 16.14 35.01 13.96
CA THR A 256 17.13 34.80 12.91
C THR A 256 17.73 33.41 13.09
N HIS A 257 17.36 32.50 12.18
CA HIS A 257 18.04 31.23 11.90
C HIS A 257 18.46 30.43 13.15
N ALA A 258 17.50 29.88 13.89
CA ALA A 258 17.77 28.74 14.75
C ALA A 258 17.96 27.50 13.86
N ALA A 259 19.17 27.35 13.31
CA ALA A 259 19.61 26.17 12.58
C ALA A 259 19.90 24.96 13.48
N ASP A 260 19.63 25.05 14.80
CA ASP A 260 19.89 23.98 15.75
C ASP A 260 18.69 23.82 16.70
N GLY A 261 18.20 22.58 16.82
CA GLY A 261 17.02 22.18 17.60
C GLY A 261 17.16 22.36 19.12
N ALA A 262 17.19 23.61 19.58
CA ALA A 262 17.07 23.93 21.00
C ALA A 262 15.60 23.86 21.45
N ALA A 263 15.35 23.16 22.56
CA ALA A 263 14.02 22.98 23.14
C ALA A 263 13.31 24.33 23.38
N ARG A 264 12.10 24.46 22.83
CA ARG A 264 11.25 25.65 22.93
C ARG A 264 10.88 25.89 24.39
N THR A 265 11.30 27.01 24.96
CA THR A 265 11.00 27.29 26.38
C THR A 265 9.57 27.86 26.51
N PRO A 266 8.83 27.53 27.59
CA PRO A 266 7.50 28.10 27.85
C PRO A 266 7.47 29.63 27.87
N ILE A 267 8.61 30.26 28.19
CA ILE A 267 8.80 31.71 28.21
C ILE A 267 8.83 32.28 26.78
N GLN A 268 9.48 31.62 25.82
CA GLN A 268 9.50 32.04 24.41
C GLN A 268 8.10 32.00 23.79
N LEU A 269 7.33 30.94 24.06
CA LEU A 269 5.94 30.83 23.60
C LEU A 269 5.05 31.94 24.20
N LEU A 270 5.23 32.25 25.49
CA LEU A 270 4.49 33.33 26.15
C LEU A 270 4.79 34.69 25.51
N LYS A 271 6.06 34.98 25.22
CA LYS A 271 6.48 36.21 24.54
C LYS A 271 5.93 36.31 23.12
N ALA A 272 6.06 35.25 22.32
CA ALA A 272 5.51 35.21 20.97
C ALA A 272 4.00 35.43 20.93
N ARG A 273 3.25 34.84 21.88
CA ARG A 273 1.80 35.07 22.03
C ARG A 273 1.48 36.50 22.43
N TYR A 274 2.25 37.08 23.34
CA TYR A 274 2.09 38.48 23.73
C TYR A 274 2.36 39.43 22.55
N ASP A 275 3.43 39.21 21.79
CA ASP A 275 3.79 40.04 20.64
C ASP A 275 2.75 39.93 19.51
N ALA A 276 2.32 38.71 19.19
CA ALA A 276 1.27 38.48 18.20
C ALA A 276 -0.06 39.10 18.62
N TRP A 277 -0.42 38.97 19.90
CA TRP A 277 -1.61 39.60 20.47
C TRP A 277 -1.54 41.13 20.38
N GLN A 278 -0.40 41.75 20.68
CA GLN A 278 -0.23 43.21 20.55
C GLN A 278 -0.38 43.68 19.11
N VAL A 279 0.23 42.99 18.15
CA VAL A 279 0.13 43.35 16.72
C VAL A 279 -1.30 43.15 16.22
N ALA A 280 -1.96 42.06 16.59
CA ALA A 280 -3.36 41.84 16.26
C ALA A 280 -4.27 42.96 16.81
N LEU A 281 -4.04 43.41 18.04
CA LEU A 281 -4.81 44.52 18.63
C LEU A 281 -4.55 45.85 17.94
N ALA A 282 -3.30 46.20 17.64
CA ALA A 282 -2.96 47.43 16.92
C ALA A 282 -3.62 47.48 15.53
N LEU A 283 -3.64 46.35 14.82
CA LEU A 283 -4.32 46.22 13.53
C LEU A 283 -5.86 46.28 13.65
N LEU A 284 -6.42 45.87 14.79
CA LEU A 284 -7.88 45.92 15.03
C LEU A 284 -8.38 47.31 15.43
N THR A 285 -7.56 48.14 16.09
CA THR A 285 -7.96 49.49 16.50
C THR A 285 -7.71 50.56 15.44
N GLU A 286 -6.93 50.26 14.39
CA GLU A 286 -6.51 51.22 13.34
C GLU A 286 -5.76 52.46 13.88
N GLU A 287 -5.40 52.48 15.17
CA GLU A 287 -4.79 53.64 15.86
C GLU A 287 -3.26 53.69 15.72
N GLU A 288 -2.60 52.61 15.29
CA GLU A 288 -1.14 52.49 15.21
C GLU A 288 -0.70 51.91 13.85
N GLU A 289 0.16 52.61 13.10
CA GLU A 289 0.77 52.07 11.88
C GLU A 289 1.76 50.95 12.23
N VAL A 290 1.36 49.70 12.01
CA VAL A 290 2.27 48.55 12.20
C VAL A 290 3.30 48.51 11.08
N ALA A 291 4.57 48.64 11.45
CA ALA A 291 5.70 48.52 10.52
C ALA A 291 5.80 47.10 9.93
N ASP A 292 6.19 46.99 8.66
CA ASP A 292 6.26 45.72 7.93
C ASP A 292 7.20 44.69 8.59
N ASP A 293 8.32 45.15 9.17
CA ASP A 293 9.26 44.30 9.93
C ASP A 293 8.61 43.69 11.18
N ARG A 294 7.72 44.43 11.86
CA ARG A 294 6.99 43.93 13.03
C ARG A 294 5.88 42.96 12.62
N LEU A 295 5.22 43.21 11.49
CA LEU A 295 4.21 42.31 10.91
C LEU A 295 4.85 41.00 10.43
N GLN A 296 5.99 41.07 9.74
CA GLN A 296 6.73 39.92 9.26
C GLN A 296 7.20 39.03 10.41
N ARG A 297 7.86 39.60 11.44
CA ARG A 297 8.27 38.84 12.64
C ARG A 297 7.08 38.18 13.33
N THR A 298 5.91 38.80 13.28
CA THR A 298 4.69 38.24 13.85
C THR A 298 4.17 37.08 13.02
N LEU A 299 4.19 37.15 11.68
CA LEU A 299 3.82 36.03 10.80
C LEU A 299 4.77 34.84 11.00
N GLU A 300 6.08 35.12 11.09
CA GLU A 300 7.10 34.12 11.40
C GLU A 300 6.87 33.53 12.79
N ALA A 301 6.62 34.34 13.81
CA ALA A 301 6.34 33.86 15.17
C ALA A 301 5.03 33.05 15.25
N VAL A 302 3.96 33.50 14.60
CA VAL A 302 2.68 32.77 14.52
C VAL A 302 2.88 31.41 13.83
N GLY A 303 3.74 31.37 12.81
CA GLY A 303 4.09 30.15 12.12
C GLY A 303 4.98 29.20 12.93
N VAL A 304 6.04 29.72 13.54
CA VAL A 304 7.02 28.96 14.35
C VAL A 304 6.41 28.47 15.67
N PHE A 305 5.53 29.26 16.29
CA PHE A 305 4.90 28.96 17.58
C PHE A 305 3.45 28.45 17.45
N HIS A 306 2.96 28.21 16.23
CA HIS A 306 1.64 27.65 15.92
C HIS A 306 0.47 28.28 16.71
N ILE A 307 0.37 29.60 16.66
CA ILE A 307 -0.67 30.34 17.37
C ILE A 307 -2.02 30.19 16.62
N GLN A 308 -2.91 29.33 17.12
CA GLN A 308 -4.22 29.02 16.50
C GLN A 308 -5.38 29.94 16.93
N ASP A 309 -5.09 31.21 17.19
CA ASP A 309 -6.10 32.21 17.56
C ASP A 309 -6.80 32.74 16.29
N PRO A 310 -8.12 32.48 16.08
CA PRO A 310 -8.79 32.78 14.82
C PRO A 310 -8.86 34.29 14.54
N VAL A 311 -8.99 35.13 15.57
CA VAL A 311 -8.99 36.59 15.41
C VAL A 311 -7.62 37.05 14.94
N THR A 312 -6.55 36.64 15.63
CA THR A 312 -5.17 36.97 15.24
C THR A 312 -4.88 36.54 13.80
N LEU A 313 -5.19 35.30 13.43
CA LEU A 313 -4.99 34.80 12.07
C LEU A 313 -5.80 35.57 11.03
N SER A 314 -7.08 35.86 11.30
CA SER A 314 -7.94 36.60 10.37
C SER A 314 -7.53 38.06 10.19
N THR A 315 -7.00 38.70 11.24
CA THR A 315 -6.51 40.08 11.21
C THR A 315 -5.20 40.15 10.43
N LEU A 316 -4.29 39.19 10.65
CA LEU A 316 -3.05 39.08 9.89
C LEU A 316 -3.32 38.79 8.40
N ASP A 317 -4.25 37.87 8.09
CA ASP A 317 -4.66 37.57 6.71
C ASP A 317 -5.15 38.84 5.97
N LYS A 318 -6.04 39.61 6.60
CA LYS A 318 -6.51 40.89 6.04
C LYS A 318 -5.40 41.91 5.87
N ALA A 319 -4.55 42.07 6.87
CA ALA A 319 -3.46 43.05 6.83
C ALA A 319 -2.45 42.70 5.71
N VAL A 320 -2.08 41.44 5.58
CA VAL A 320 -1.18 40.97 4.50
C VAL A 320 -1.86 41.12 3.15
N ALA A 321 -3.14 40.75 3.00
CA ALA A 321 -3.88 40.93 1.75
C ALA A 321 -3.88 42.40 1.29
N LEU A 322 -4.11 43.36 2.21
CA LEU A 322 -4.07 44.78 1.91
C LEU A 322 -2.66 45.27 1.52
N ARG A 323 -1.61 44.75 2.17
CA ARG A 323 -0.20 45.13 1.91
C ARG A 323 0.32 44.56 0.60
N VAL A 324 -0.05 43.34 0.25
CA VAL A 324 0.32 42.66 -1.01
C VAL A 324 -0.28 43.37 -2.23
N VAL A 325 -1.45 43.99 -2.11
CA VAL A 325 -2.07 44.77 -3.20
C VAL A 325 -1.40 46.13 -3.39
N SER A 326 -0.61 46.61 -2.41
CA SER A 326 0.05 47.91 -2.51
C SER A 326 1.22 47.90 -3.53
N PRO A 327 1.28 48.87 -4.45
CA PRO A 327 2.38 48.99 -5.42
C PRO A 327 3.69 49.52 -4.82
N THR A 328 3.68 50.01 -3.57
CA THR A 328 4.83 50.65 -2.92
C THR A 328 5.66 49.71 -2.03
N LEU A 329 5.33 48.41 -2.00
CA LEU A 329 5.99 47.45 -1.11
C LEU A 329 7.39 47.03 -1.65
N PRO A 330 8.46 47.04 -0.82
CA PRO A 330 9.78 46.55 -1.24
C PRO A 330 9.75 45.07 -1.65
N SER A 331 10.48 44.70 -2.71
CA SER A 331 10.50 43.33 -3.26
C SER A 331 10.93 42.25 -2.26
N VAL A 332 11.86 42.59 -1.35
CA VAL A 332 12.33 41.67 -0.30
C VAL A 332 11.22 41.36 0.71
N VAL A 333 10.43 42.36 1.08
CA VAL A 333 9.30 42.20 2.02
C VAL A 333 8.16 41.43 1.36
N LEU A 334 7.91 41.67 0.07
CA LEU A 334 6.93 40.92 -0.71
C LEU A 334 7.29 39.42 -0.79
N ALA A 335 8.54 39.09 -1.10
CA ALA A 335 9.02 37.71 -1.16
C ALA A 335 8.87 36.99 0.20
N ASN A 336 9.09 37.69 1.30
CA ASN A 336 8.90 37.13 2.64
C ASN A 336 7.43 36.86 2.95
N TYR A 337 6.52 37.75 2.56
CA TYR A 337 5.08 37.52 2.68
C TYR A 337 4.60 36.38 1.79
N GLU A 338 5.08 36.29 0.54
CA GLU A 338 4.80 35.18 -0.37
C GLU A 338 5.22 33.84 0.25
N ASN A 339 6.46 33.74 0.72
CA ASN A 339 6.97 32.52 1.34
C ASN A 339 6.14 32.09 2.55
N CYS A 340 5.74 33.03 3.42
CA CYS A 340 4.92 32.74 4.59
C CYS A 340 3.48 32.33 4.22
N VAL A 341 2.84 33.06 3.28
CA VAL A 341 1.45 32.80 2.87
C VAL A 341 1.35 31.49 2.08
N TYR A 342 2.29 31.19 1.19
CA TYR A 342 2.31 29.92 0.47
C TYR A 342 2.61 28.73 1.38
N ALA A 343 3.50 28.87 2.37
CA ALA A 343 3.76 27.83 3.36
C ALA A 343 2.55 27.52 4.26
N GLN A 344 1.66 28.50 4.47
CA GLN A 344 0.51 28.40 5.39
C GLN A 344 -0.82 28.79 4.72
N ALA A 345 -1.01 28.37 3.48
CA ALA A 345 -2.13 28.76 2.61
C ALA A 345 -3.54 28.55 3.23
N GLN A 346 -3.69 27.60 4.15
CA GLN A 346 -4.96 27.32 4.83
C GLN A 346 -5.37 28.41 5.83
N HIS A 347 -4.40 29.12 6.41
CA HIS A 347 -4.63 30.13 7.44
C HIS A 347 -4.76 31.55 6.88
N TYR A 348 -4.31 31.77 5.63
CA TYR A 348 -4.29 33.08 4.97
C TYR A 348 -5.01 33.09 3.60
N PRO A 349 -6.31 32.73 3.54
CA PRO A 349 -7.04 32.62 2.29
C PRO A 349 -7.17 33.97 1.55
N GLN A 350 -7.34 35.09 2.26
CA GLN A 350 -7.51 36.40 1.60
C GLN A 350 -6.20 36.89 0.99
N ALA A 351 -5.09 36.75 1.71
CA ALA A 351 -3.76 37.08 1.21
C ALA A 351 -3.36 36.21 0.01
N LEU A 352 -3.68 34.91 0.05
CA LEU A 352 -3.46 34.00 -1.08
C LEU A 352 -4.27 34.42 -2.32
N THR A 353 -5.50 34.87 -2.12
CA THR A 353 -6.36 35.32 -3.23
C THR A 353 -5.83 36.61 -3.84
N ALA A 354 -5.35 37.55 -3.01
CA ALA A 354 -4.71 38.78 -3.44
C ALA A 354 -3.38 38.54 -4.18
N LEU A 355 -2.54 37.61 -3.70
CA LEU A 355 -1.32 37.19 -4.39
C LEU A 355 -1.63 36.60 -5.77
N LYS A 356 -2.60 35.69 -5.86
CA LYS A 356 -3.01 35.09 -7.14
C LYS A 356 -3.58 36.11 -8.13
N GLN A 357 -4.33 37.10 -7.65
CA GLN A 357 -4.84 38.19 -8.47
C GLN A 357 -3.70 39.07 -8.98
N ARG A 358 -2.74 39.43 -8.11
CA ARG A 358 -1.54 40.19 -8.49
C ARG A 358 -0.69 39.44 -9.52
N ASP A 359 -0.47 38.14 -9.34
CA ASP A 359 0.27 37.29 -10.28
C ASP A 359 -0.41 37.23 -11.65
N ALA A 360 -1.75 37.21 -11.68
CA ALA A 360 -2.54 37.26 -12.91
C ALA A 360 -2.51 38.64 -13.59
N ASP A 361 -2.41 39.71 -12.80
CA ASP A 361 -2.37 41.12 -13.26
C ASP A 361 -0.96 41.56 -13.70
N THR A 362 0.09 40.78 -13.44
CA THR A 362 1.42 40.98 -14.04
C THR A 362 1.52 40.33 -15.42
N PRO A 363 1.35 41.08 -16.54
CA PRO A 363 1.57 40.52 -17.85
C PRO A 363 3.05 40.16 -18.02
N ALA A 364 3.31 38.90 -18.33
CA ALA A 364 4.57 38.44 -18.88
C ALA A 364 4.94 39.32 -20.08
N ALA A 365 5.96 40.17 -19.92
CA ALA A 365 6.55 40.90 -21.03
C ALA A 365 7.28 39.92 -21.95
N VAL A 366 6.61 39.66 -23.05
CA VAL A 366 7.03 39.06 -24.31
C VAL A 366 8.39 39.63 -24.77
N THR A 367 9.32 38.72 -25.09
CA THR A 367 10.44 38.82 -26.06
C THR A 367 11.60 39.84 -25.88
N GLY A 368 12.84 39.34 -25.97
CA GLY A 368 13.92 39.98 -26.74
C GLY A 368 15.03 40.75 -26.00
N ALA A 369 16.19 40.09 -25.84
CA ALA A 369 17.58 40.59 -25.79
C ALA A 369 17.93 42.06 -25.42
N ARG A 370 18.76 42.24 -24.38
CA ARG A 370 20.17 42.73 -24.47
C ARG A 370 20.86 42.84 -23.10
N GLU A 371 22.17 42.61 -23.12
CA GLU A 371 23.15 42.67 -22.04
C GLU A 371 23.20 44.05 -21.34
N GLY A 372 23.56 44.06 -20.05
CA GLY A 372 23.95 45.28 -19.35
C GLY A 372 23.78 45.23 -17.83
N THR A 373 24.76 44.67 -17.13
CA THR A 373 25.17 44.90 -15.73
C THR A 373 24.27 45.74 -14.81
N SER A 374 23.74 45.15 -13.74
CA SER A 374 24.02 45.54 -12.35
C SER A 374 23.33 44.58 -11.37
N PHE A 375 23.98 44.38 -10.23
CA PHE A 375 23.77 43.34 -9.24
C PHE A 375 22.32 43.24 -8.71
N SER A 376 21.75 42.04 -8.80
CA SER A 376 20.56 41.61 -8.04
C SER A 376 20.70 40.11 -7.74
N SER A 377 21.31 39.81 -6.60
CA SER A 377 21.36 38.45 -6.01
C SER A 377 19.99 38.05 -5.45
N PHE A 378 19.69 36.75 -5.54
CA PHE A 378 18.49 36.04 -5.07
C PHE A 378 17.30 35.93 -6.04
N ARG A 379 17.56 35.35 -7.21
CA ARG A 379 16.63 34.41 -7.86
C ARG A 379 17.31 33.03 -7.81
N PRO A 380 16.71 31.96 -7.25
CA PRO A 380 17.32 30.64 -7.35
C PRO A 380 17.46 30.29 -8.85
N PRO A 381 18.62 29.76 -9.29
CA PRO A 381 18.87 29.52 -10.70
C PRO A 381 17.93 28.42 -11.21
N ALA A 382 17.46 28.56 -12.46
CA ALA A 382 16.54 27.64 -13.13
C ALA A 382 17.01 26.16 -13.16
N GLU A 383 18.28 25.88 -12.85
CA GLU A 383 18.80 24.53 -12.67
C GLU A 383 18.36 23.85 -11.36
N ALA A 384 18.10 24.59 -10.28
CA ALA A 384 17.61 24.03 -9.02
C ALA A 384 16.17 23.52 -9.14
N LEU A 385 15.32 24.23 -9.90
CA LEU A 385 13.94 23.81 -10.20
C LEU A 385 13.88 22.56 -11.10
N GLN A 386 14.82 22.42 -12.05
CA GLN A 386 14.92 21.19 -12.85
C GLN A 386 15.38 19.99 -12.00
N ARG A 387 16.26 20.18 -11.02
CA ARG A 387 16.80 19.11 -10.15
C ARG A 387 15.82 18.65 -9.06
N VAL A 388 15.08 19.57 -8.44
CA VAL A 388 13.99 19.30 -7.46
C VAL A 388 12.81 18.56 -8.10
N SER A 389 12.58 18.76 -9.41
CA SER A 389 11.53 18.07 -10.15
C SER A 389 11.75 16.56 -10.32
N VAL A 390 13.01 16.09 -10.30
CA VAL A 390 13.33 14.67 -10.56
C VAL A 390 12.98 13.79 -9.36
N ILE A 391 13.38 14.17 -8.14
CA ILE A 391 13.07 13.38 -6.93
C ILE A 391 11.54 13.29 -6.74
N HIS A 392 10.83 14.41 -6.88
CA HIS A 392 9.37 14.44 -6.75
C HIS A 392 8.66 13.63 -7.86
N ARG A 393 9.12 13.74 -9.11
CA ARG A 393 8.60 12.93 -10.23
C ARG A 393 8.80 11.45 -9.97
N VAL A 394 10.02 11.02 -9.68
CA VAL A 394 10.37 9.61 -9.46
C VAL A 394 9.67 9.07 -8.20
N TYR A 395 9.53 9.87 -7.14
CA TYR A 395 8.75 9.50 -5.97
C TYR A 395 7.28 9.27 -6.33
N LYS A 396 6.66 10.18 -7.09
CA LYS A 396 5.26 10.04 -7.52
C LYS A 396 5.06 8.81 -8.40
N ASP A 397 5.97 8.59 -9.36
CA ASP A 397 5.93 7.44 -10.26
C ASP A 397 6.12 6.14 -9.47
N ALA A 398 7.09 6.10 -8.55
CA ALA A 398 7.31 4.97 -7.65
C ALA A 398 6.07 4.71 -6.79
N VAL A 399 5.45 5.72 -6.17
CA VAL A 399 4.19 5.58 -5.40
C VAL A 399 3.08 5.01 -6.27
N ALA A 400 2.97 5.43 -7.53
CA ALA A 400 2.00 4.91 -8.50
C ALA A 400 2.30 3.48 -8.98
N GLY A 401 3.43 2.90 -8.57
CA GLY A 401 3.80 1.54 -8.92
C GLY A 401 4.72 1.41 -10.13
N ALA A 402 5.28 2.53 -10.60
CA ALA A 402 6.17 2.53 -11.73
C ALA A 402 7.54 1.89 -11.41
N VAL A 403 8.11 1.16 -12.37
CA VAL A 403 9.48 0.66 -12.30
C VAL A 403 10.44 1.83 -12.48
N VAL A 404 11.32 2.03 -11.50
CA VAL A 404 12.30 3.13 -11.52
C VAL A 404 13.55 2.70 -12.28
N SER A 405 14.01 3.54 -13.21
CA SER A 405 15.21 3.23 -14.00
C SER A 405 16.50 3.44 -13.20
N GLU A 406 17.57 2.69 -13.52
CA GLU A 406 18.88 2.91 -12.89
C GLU A 406 19.44 4.33 -13.15
N LYS A 407 19.08 4.92 -14.30
CA LYS A 407 19.44 6.30 -14.65
C LYS A 407 18.82 7.29 -13.66
N ASP A 408 17.54 7.10 -13.30
CA ASP A 408 16.86 7.94 -12.32
C ASP A 408 17.46 7.75 -10.91
N LEU A 409 17.79 6.51 -10.52
CA LEU A 409 18.47 6.23 -9.24
C LEU A 409 19.82 6.94 -9.15
N PHE A 410 20.62 6.90 -10.23
CA PHE A 410 21.91 7.58 -10.30
C PHE A 410 21.74 9.11 -10.15
N GLN A 411 20.75 9.69 -10.85
CA GLN A 411 20.45 11.12 -10.73
C GLN A 411 20.07 11.51 -9.31
N ILE A 412 19.25 10.70 -8.61
CA ILE A 412 18.89 10.95 -7.20
C ILE A 412 20.14 10.96 -6.31
N THR A 413 21.05 10.00 -6.46
CA THR A 413 22.29 9.96 -5.65
C THR A 413 23.22 11.15 -5.87
N THR A 414 23.25 11.73 -7.07
CA THR A 414 24.10 12.91 -7.35
C THR A 414 23.56 14.22 -6.76
N VAL A 415 22.24 14.31 -6.52
CA VAL A 415 21.56 15.55 -6.11
C VAL A 415 21.31 15.62 -4.60
N ILE A 416 21.45 14.49 -3.89
CA ILE A 416 21.05 14.35 -2.48
C ILE A 416 21.81 15.30 -1.52
N GLY A 417 23.06 15.66 -1.83
CA GLY A 417 23.92 16.45 -0.94
C GLY A 417 23.45 17.89 -0.68
N THR A 418 22.53 18.41 -1.49
CA THR A 418 21.92 19.74 -1.35
C THR A 418 20.40 19.69 -1.15
N SER A 419 19.83 18.51 -0.88
CA SER A 419 18.38 18.29 -0.81
C SER A 419 17.83 18.55 0.60
N SER A 420 16.55 18.93 0.68
CA SER A 420 15.81 19.09 1.94
C SER A 420 15.54 17.74 2.62
N ALA A 421 15.23 17.76 3.92
CA ALA A 421 14.95 16.55 4.69
C ALA A 421 13.80 15.69 4.09
N ASP A 422 12.76 16.35 3.58
CA ASP A 422 11.64 15.69 2.92
C ASP A 422 12.05 15.01 1.61
N GLU A 423 12.89 15.66 0.81
CA GLU A 423 13.43 15.09 -0.43
C GLU A 423 14.34 13.90 -0.14
N VAL A 424 15.14 13.96 0.93
CA VAL A 424 15.93 12.81 1.40
C VAL A 424 15.02 11.67 1.81
N ALA A 425 13.89 11.93 2.49
CA ALA A 425 12.91 10.90 2.84
C ALA A 425 12.21 10.30 1.60
N MET A 426 11.83 11.13 0.62
CA MET A 426 11.26 10.67 -0.66
C MET A 426 12.25 9.82 -1.47
N ALA A 427 13.51 10.25 -1.56
CA ALA A 427 14.58 9.47 -2.18
C ALA A 427 14.82 8.16 -1.43
N THR A 428 14.77 8.17 -0.09
CA THR A 428 14.92 6.98 0.75
C THR A 428 13.81 5.96 0.46
N TYR A 429 12.57 6.40 0.26
CA TYR A 429 11.49 5.53 -0.19
C TYR A 429 11.77 4.89 -1.56
N VAL A 430 12.21 5.70 -2.54
CA VAL A 430 12.54 5.20 -3.89
C VAL A 430 13.63 4.13 -3.81
N PHE A 431 14.67 4.36 -3.01
CA PHE A 431 15.72 3.37 -2.79
C PHE A 431 15.17 2.14 -2.06
N ALA A 432 14.54 2.27 -0.90
CA ALA A 432 14.00 1.13 -0.13
C ALA A 432 13.11 0.21 -0.98
N ARG A 433 12.36 0.77 -1.93
CA ARG A 433 11.49 -0.01 -2.82
C ARG A 433 12.26 -0.80 -3.89
N VAL A 434 13.41 -0.32 -4.36
CA VAL A 434 14.11 -0.85 -5.55
C VAL A 434 15.47 -1.48 -5.22
N LYS A 435 16.25 -0.88 -4.32
CA LYS A 435 17.61 -1.28 -3.93
C LYS A 435 17.84 -1.05 -2.43
N GLU A 436 19.07 -1.25 -1.98
CA GLU A 436 19.47 -0.94 -0.61
C GLU A 436 19.52 0.57 -0.38
N VAL A 437 19.10 1.00 0.81
CA VAL A 437 19.19 2.40 1.22
C VAL A 437 20.66 2.76 1.48
N PRO A 438 21.22 3.77 0.77
CA PRO A 438 22.61 4.18 0.98
C PRO A 438 22.84 4.70 2.41
N THR A 439 24.01 4.39 2.98
CA THR A 439 24.38 4.82 4.35
C THR A 439 24.39 6.34 4.51
N SER A 440 24.74 7.08 3.45
CA SER A 440 24.69 8.54 3.43
C SER A 440 23.28 9.06 3.74
N PHE A 441 22.22 8.39 3.25
CA PHE A 441 20.84 8.82 3.47
C PHE A 441 20.44 8.62 4.92
N LEU A 442 20.83 7.48 5.52
CA LEU A 442 20.60 7.20 6.93
C LEU A 442 21.27 8.25 7.84
N THR A 443 22.51 8.64 7.53
CA THR A 443 23.22 9.67 8.32
C THR A 443 22.62 11.07 8.19
N MET A 444 22.01 11.40 7.06
CA MET A 444 21.32 12.68 6.87
C MET A 444 19.96 12.69 7.56
N LEU A 445 19.16 11.63 7.42
CA LEU A 445 17.85 11.52 8.07
C LEU A 445 17.94 11.51 9.60
N THR A 446 18.95 10.86 10.17
CA THR A 446 19.17 10.87 11.62
C THR A 446 19.50 12.27 12.15
N LYS A 447 20.23 13.09 11.38
CA LYS A 447 20.54 14.48 11.74
C LYS A 447 19.39 15.45 11.49
N GLN A 448 18.52 15.15 10.53
CA GLN A 448 17.47 16.05 10.04
C GLN A 448 16.04 15.60 10.40
N SER A 449 15.87 14.59 11.26
CA SER A 449 14.57 14.01 11.62
C SER A 449 13.56 15.05 12.16
N MET A 450 14.04 16.08 12.86
CA MET A 450 13.25 17.19 13.41
C MET A 450 12.84 18.26 12.38
N SER A 451 13.35 18.16 11.16
CA SER A 451 13.02 19.09 10.07
C SER A 451 12.07 18.48 9.04
N LEU A 452 11.66 17.22 9.23
CA LEU A 452 10.70 16.55 8.36
C LEU A 452 9.31 17.18 8.53
N THR A 453 8.68 17.50 7.41
CA THR A 453 7.26 17.87 7.38
C THR A 453 6.39 16.60 7.40
N ALA A 454 5.07 16.77 7.47
CA ALA A 454 4.14 15.64 7.38
C ALA A 454 4.32 14.83 6.07
N GLU A 455 4.70 15.46 4.95
CA GLU A 455 4.96 14.73 3.70
C GLU A 455 6.26 13.92 3.76
N GLY A 456 7.31 14.46 4.38
CA GLY A 456 8.55 13.72 4.66
C GLY A 456 8.32 12.54 5.59
N VAL A 457 7.49 12.69 6.62
CA VAL A 457 7.09 11.59 7.52
C VAL A 457 6.34 10.51 6.76
N VAL A 458 5.39 10.87 5.87
CA VAL A 458 4.70 9.89 5.00
C VAL A 458 5.70 9.11 4.15
N ALA A 459 6.63 9.81 3.50
CA ALA A 459 7.65 9.17 2.67
C ALA A 459 8.55 8.23 3.49
N LEU A 460 8.97 8.64 4.68
CA LEU A 460 9.81 7.84 5.58
C LEU A 460 9.07 6.59 6.09
N VAL A 461 7.80 6.72 6.49
CA VAL A 461 6.96 5.57 6.88
C VAL A 461 6.84 4.60 5.71
N ARG A 462 6.54 5.10 4.50
CA ARG A 462 6.50 4.27 3.29
C ARG A 462 7.84 3.58 3.03
N ALA A 463 8.96 4.27 3.23
CA ALA A 463 10.29 3.68 3.08
C ALA A 463 10.50 2.53 4.07
N GLY A 464 10.11 2.72 5.33
CA GLY A 464 10.16 1.67 6.36
C GLY A 464 9.33 0.44 6.01
N ARG A 465 8.18 0.61 5.33
CA ARG A 465 7.35 -0.53 4.86
C ARG A 465 8.04 -1.38 3.78
N HIS A 466 8.98 -0.81 3.04
CA HIS A 466 9.71 -1.50 1.96
C HIS A 466 11.16 -1.81 2.33
N ASP A 467 11.62 -1.46 3.53
CA ASP A 467 12.97 -1.73 3.98
C ASP A 467 13.17 -3.22 4.28
N ARG A 468 13.98 -3.88 3.46
CA ARG A 468 14.26 -5.32 3.61
C ARG A 468 15.39 -5.63 4.57
N ARG A 469 16.32 -4.69 4.79
CA ARG A 469 17.51 -4.94 5.63
C ARG A 469 17.36 -4.35 7.03
N GLY A 470 16.26 -3.66 7.31
CA GLY A 470 16.05 -2.98 8.58
C GLY A 470 17.02 -1.82 8.78
N ALA A 471 17.55 -1.24 7.70
CA ALA A 471 18.40 -0.07 7.75
C ALA A 471 17.71 1.14 8.43
N LEU A 472 16.39 1.24 8.28
CA LEU A 472 15.52 2.26 8.87
C LEU A 472 14.96 1.88 10.23
N SER A 473 15.30 0.69 10.77
CA SER A 473 14.81 0.22 12.07
C SER A 473 15.18 1.12 13.25
N ILE A 474 16.24 1.92 13.11
CA ILE A 474 16.67 2.91 14.11
C ILE A 474 16.07 4.29 13.81
N VAL A 475 16.05 4.68 12.53
CA VAL A 475 15.64 6.03 12.08
C VAL A 475 14.14 6.26 12.23
N LEU A 476 13.33 5.26 11.87
CA LEU A 476 11.88 5.36 11.90
C LEU A 476 11.35 5.50 13.34
N PRO A 477 11.71 4.65 14.31
CA PRO A 477 11.26 4.82 15.69
C PRO A 477 11.77 6.12 16.31
N GLU A 478 12.97 6.57 15.97
CA GLU A 478 13.49 7.85 16.47
C GLU A 478 12.66 9.03 15.95
N CYS A 479 12.25 9.03 14.68
CA CYS A 479 11.31 10.02 14.16
C CYS A 479 9.95 9.94 14.87
N LEU A 480 9.41 8.73 15.08
CA LEU A 480 8.10 8.52 15.71
C LEU A 480 8.07 8.81 17.23
N ARG A 481 9.20 8.65 17.92
CA ARG A 481 9.34 8.84 19.38
C ARG A 481 9.25 10.31 19.80
N HIS A 482 9.57 11.24 18.90
CA HIS A 482 9.47 12.68 19.15
C HIS A 482 8.02 13.16 19.04
N SER A 483 7.20 12.74 20.00
CA SER A 483 5.75 12.96 20.00
C SER A 483 5.35 14.42 19.89
N ALA A 484 6.17 15.36 20.38
CA ALA A 484 5.89 16.80 20.28
C ALA A 484 6.00 17.34 18.83
N HIS A 485 7.10 17.02 18.13
CA HIS A 485 7.29 17.39 16.71
C HIS A 485 6.25 16.72 15.83
N LEU A 486 6.01 15.43 16.06
CA LEU A 486 5.07 14.67 15.25
C LEU A 486 3.61 15.11 15.48
N GLN A 487 3.25 15.45 16.72
CA GLN A 487 1.95 16.06 17.03
C GLN A 487 1.82 17.42 16.34
N GLU A 488 2.87 18.24 16.30
CA GLU A 488 2.90 19.52 15.60
C GLU A 488 2.76 19.38 14.08
N CYS A 489 3.45 18.40 13.48
CA CYS A 489 3.27 18.05 12.06
C CYS A 489 1.84 17.58 11.76
N ILE A 490 1.24 16.75 12.62
CA ILE A 490 -0.13 16.27 12.42
C ILE A 490 -1.15 17.41 12.56
N LEU A 491 -0.96 18.30 13.53
CA LEU A 491 -1.87 19.42 13.78
C LEU A 491 -1.83 20.50 12.67
N SER A 492 -0.74 20.57 11.91
CA SER A 492 -0.52 21.56 10.85
C SER A 492 -0.72 21.02 9.43
N ALA A 493 -0.86 19.69 9.27
CA ALA A 493 -0.95 19.06 7.96
C ALA A 493 -2.34 19.18 7.32
N PRO A 494 -2.44 19.33 5.98
CA PRO A 494 -3.71 19.20 5.27
C PRO A 494 -4.28 17.79 5.45
N THR A 495 -5.61 17.68 5.43
CA THR A 495 -6.33 16.41 5.50
C THR A 495 -5.77 15.38 4.52
N THR A 496 -5.46 15.79 3.27
CA THR A 496 -4.93 14.89 2.23
C THR A 496 -3.61 14.22 2.60
N VAL A 497 -2.72 14.91 3.31
CA VAL A 497 -1.44 14.37 3.78
C VAL A 497 -1.64 13.45 4.98
N LEU A 498 -2.55 13.82 5.89
CA LEU A 498 -2.96 12.94 7.00
C LEU A 498 -3.58 11.64 6.51
N VAL A 499 -4.37 11.69 5.43
CA VAL A 499 -4.92 10.47 4.83
C VAL A 499 -3.81 9.61 4.22
N LYS A 500 -2.83 10.21 3.52
CA LYS A 500 -1.66 9.46 3.01
C LYS A 500 -0.80 8.86 4.12
N LEU A 501 -0.72 9.52 5.28
CA LEU A 501 -0.02 9.00 6.46
C LEU A 501 -0.73 7.78 7.04
N ALA A 502 -2.05 7.87 7.20
CA ALA A 502 -2.87 6.73 7.61
C ALA A 502 -2.76 5.56 6.62
N GLU A 503 -2.79 5.82 5.31
CA GLU A 503 -2.58 4.81 4.28
C GLU A 503 -1.19 4.15 4.41
N ALA A 504 -0.13 4.93 4.60
CA ALA A 504 1.23 4.43 4.75
C ALA A 504 1.43 3.59 6.02
N LEU A 505 0.78 3.98 7.13
CA LEU A 505 0.80 3.25 8.40
C LEU A 505 -0.04 1.97 8.36
N GLY A 506 -1.12 1.96 7.58
CA GLY A 506 -1.96 0.79 7.40
C GLY A 506 -1.43 -0.26 6.41
N ARG A 507 -0.27 -0.02 5.78
CA ARG A 507 0.40 -1.03 4.96
C ARG A 507 1.10 -2.07 5.84
N PRO A 508 1.14 -3.35 5.43
CA PRO A 508 1.84 -4.39 6.20
C PRO A 508 3.32 -4.02 6.37
N VAL A 509 3.88 -4.35 7.54
CA VAL A 509 5.33 -4.24 7.77
C VAL A 509 6.04 -5.24 6.85
N SER A 510 7.21 -4.86 6.33
CA SER A 510 8.14 -5.76 5.63
C SER A 510 8.40 -7.01 6.47
N ARG A 511 8.18 -8.21 5.91
CA ARG A 511 8.41 -9.48 6.64
C ARG A 511 9.88 -9.85 6.71
N TRP A 512 10.74 -9.13 5.99
CA TRP A 512 12.20 -9.29 6.06
C TRP A 512 12.80 -8.79 7.37
N THR A 513 12.07 -7.97 8.11
CA THR A 513 12.53 -7.35 9.35
C THR A 513 11.58 -7.70 10.47
N ALA A 514 12.07 -8.20 11.60
CA ALA A 514 11.26 -8.37 12.79
C ALA A 514 10.77 -6.99 13.28
N PRO A 515 9.47 -6.69 13.28
CA PRO A 515 8.99 -5.42 13.82
C PRO A 515 9.30 -5.35 15.31
N SER A 516 9.92 -4.25 15.76
CA SER A 516 10.06 -4.05 17.20
C SER A 516 8.69 -3.74 17.79
N ASP A 517 8.31 -4.39 18.90
CA ASP A 517 7.06 -4.13 19.61
C ASP A 517 6.90 -2.63 19.97
N GLN A 518 8.03 -1.94 20.17
CA GLN A 518 8.08 -0.50 20.42
C GLN A 518 7.66 0.32 19.18
N THR A 519 8.09 -0.06 17.99
CA THR A 519 7.70 0.61 16.73
C THR A 519 6.20 0.47 16.50
N GLY A 520 5.64 -0.73 16.68
CA GLY A 520 4.21 -0.96 16.52
C GLY A 520 3.35 -0.15 17.50
N ALA A 521 3.81 -0.01 18.76
CA ALA A 521 3.14 0.84 19.74
C ALA A 521 3.18 2.33 19.36
N LEU A 522 4.31 2.83 18.87
CA LEU A 522 4.47 4.21 18.40
C LEU A 522 3.60 4.49 17.17
N GLU A 523 3.57 3.59 16.19
CA GLU A 523 2.72 3.72 15.00
C GLU A 523 1.24 3.77 15.36
N LYS A 524 0.81 2.91 16.29
CA LYS A 524 -0.56 2.93 16.81
C LYS A 524 -0.89 4.26 17.48
N GLN A 525 0.03 4.81 18.28
CA GLN A 525 -0.11 6.13 18.88
C GLN A 525 -0.26 7.23 17.80
N VAL A 526 0.50 7.16 16.70
CA VAL A 526 0.36 8.09 15.57
C VAL A 526 -0.99 7.97 14.90
N VAL A 527 -1.47 6.76 14.63
CA VAL A 527 -2.81 6.53 14.07
C VAL A 527 -3.88 7.13 14.99
N ASP A 528 -3.80 6.89 16.30
CA ASP A 528 -4.73 7.46 17.28
C ASP A 528 -4.72 8.99 17.28
N MET A 529 -3.54 9.61 17.12
CA MET A 529 -3.41 11.08 17.01
C MET A 529 -4.05 11.62 15.72
N VAL A 530 -3.82 10.95 14.58
CA VAL A 530 -4.43 11.33 13.29
C VAL A 530 -5.95 11.21 13.37
N VAL A 531 -6.48 10.11 13.91
CA VAL A 531 -7.92 9.90 14.11
C VAL A 531 -8.50 10.96 15.05
N ALA A 532 -7.82 11.29 16.15
CA ALA A 532 -8.25 12.33 17.09
C ALA A 532 -8.29 13.73 16.47
N HIS A 533 -7.43 14.02 15.49
CA HIS A 533 -7.42 15.30 14.77
C HIS A 533 -8.47 15.38 13.66
N LEU A 534 -8.65 14.29 12.89
CA LEU A 534 -9.62 14.24 11.79
C LEU A 534 -11.07 14.25 12.28
N LEU A 535 -11.38 13.54 13.38
CA LEU A 535 -12.73 13.37 13.89
C LEU A 535 -13.50 14.69 14.17
N PRO A 536 -12.95 15.69 14.87
CA PRO A 536 -13.66 16.96 15.08
C PRO A 536 -13.79 17.80 13.81
N GLN A 537 -13.00 17.55 12.77
CA GLN A 537 -13.01 18.30 11.52
C GLN A 537 -14.04 17.76 10.51
N VAL A 538 -14.51 16.52 10.65
CA VAL A 538 -15.44 15.85 9.71
C VAL A 538 -16.65 16.71 9.33
N GLU A 539 -17.20 17.48 10.27
CA GLU A 539 -18.38 18.32 10.01
C GLU A 539 -18.12 19.49 9.05
N GLN A 540 -16.89 19.98 9.04
CA GLN A 540 -16.43 21.12 8.26
C GLN A 540 -15.67 20.70 7.01
N MET A 541 -15.38 19.39 6.85
CA MET A 541 -14.66 18.86 5.71
C MET A 541 -15.49 18.97 4.42
N PRO A 542 -14.87 19.40 3.30
CA PRO A 542 -15.51 19.36 2.00
C PRO A 542 -15.65 17.91 1.51
N LEU A 543 -16.62 17.67 0.62
CA LEU A 543 -16.95 16.34 0.10
C LEU A 543 -15.73 15.57 -0.47
N PRO A 544 -14.80 16.15 -1.25
CA PRO A 544 -13.60 15.43 -1.71
C PRO A 544 -12.69 14.95 -0.57
N ALA A 545 -12.61 15.71 0.53
CA ALA A 545 -11.84 15.32 1.70
C ALA A 545 -12.54 14.19 2.49
N LEU A 546 -13.87 14.14 2.49
CA LEU A 546 -14.66 13.03 3.06
C LEU A 546 -14.62 11.75 2.20
N LEU A 547 -14.42 11.87 0.88
CA LEU A 547 -14.25 10.74 -0.05
C LEU A 547 -12.82 10.17 -0.07
N SER A 548 -11.78 11.04 0.02
CA SER A 548 -10.53 10.67 0.76
C SER A 548 -10.93 10.22 2.16
N VAL A 549 -10.13 9.79 3.12
CA VAL A 549 -10.67 9.32 4.43
C VAL A 549 -11.60 8.10 4.27
N MET A 550 -12.79 8.18 3.66
CA MET A 550 -13.64 7.03 3.34
C MET A 550 -12.96 6.01 2.43
N ALA A 551 -12.29 6.43 1.36
CA ALA A 551 -11.57 5.50 0.47
C ALA A 551 -10.43 4.71 1.17
N ILE A 552 -9.94 5.19 2.30
CA ILE A 552 -8.79 4.61 3.03
C ILE A 552 -9.25 3.99 4.36
N GLY A 553 -10.33 4.51 4.92
CA GLY A 553 -10.88 4.14 6.20
C GLY A 553 -11.71 2.86 6.09
N GLY A 554 -11.44 1.94 7.00
CA GLY A 554 -11.93 0.56 7.01
C GLY A 554 -10.84 -0.47 6.67
N ARG A 555 -9.96 -0.23 5.68
CA ARG A 555 -8.78 -1.10 5.42
C ARG A 555 -7.54 -0.74 6.23
N HIS A 556 -7.30 0.55 6.49
CA HIS A 556 -6.03 1.04 7.03
C HIS A 556 -6.15 1.77 8.38
N LEU A 557 -7.37 2.09 8.81
CA LEU A 557 -7.67 2.76 10.09
C LEU A 557 -8.41 1.80 11.02
N ALA A 558 -7.78 0.68 11.38
CA ALA A 558 -8.36 -0.31 12.28
C ALA A 558 -8.64 0.30 13.67
N GLY A 559 -9.90 0.23 14.13
CA GLY A 559 -10.34 0.81 15.41
C GLY A 559 -10.85 2.26 15.34
N ALA A 560 -10.99 2.84 14.12
CA ALA A 560 -11.55 4.16 13.90
C ALA A 560 -13.04 4.12 13.47
N ASP A 561 -13.82 3.17 13.99
CA ASP A 561 -15.23 2.97 13.64
C ASP A 561 -16.05 4.25 13.87
N ASP A 562 -15.75 4.99 14.95
CA ASP A 562 -16.32 6.31 15.24
C ASP A 562 -16.09 7.33 14.11
N LEU A 563 -14.88 7.37 13.55
CA LEU A 563 -14.51 8.29 12.46
C LEU A 563 -15.23 7.90 11.17
N MET A 564 -15.23 6.61 10.85
CA MET A 564 -15.90 6.11 9.64
C MET A 564 -17.40 6.31 9.69
N GLN A 565 -18.03 6.05 10.83
CA GLN A 565 -19.45 6.32 11.03
C GLN A 565 -19.76 7.82 10.89
N ALA A 566 -18.92 8.71 11.42
CA ALA A 566 -19.10 10.15 11.29
C ALA A 566 -18.95 10.63 9.83
N VAL A 567 -17.92 10.15 9.12
CA VAL A 567 -17.64 10.47 7.71
C VAL A 567 -18.77 9.97 6.82
N CYS A 568 -19.13 8.69 6.91
CA CYS A 568 -20.18 8.10 6.09
C CYS A 568 -21.56 8.70 6.39
N SER A 569 -21.87 9.06 7.64
CA SER A 569 -23.09 9.82 7.97
C SER A 569 -23.11 11.21 7.33
N ARG A 570 -21.97 11.90 7.32
CA ARG A 570 -21.85 13.23 6.71
C ARG A 570 -21.96 13.18 5.18
N VAL A 571 -21.37 12.16 4.55
CA VAL A 571 -21.53 11.89 3.11
C VAL A 571 -23.00 11.60 2.78
N ALA A 572 -23.71 10.83 3.61
CA ALA A 572 -25.14 10.58 3.45
C ALA A 572 -25.95 11.88 3.52
N ASP A 573 -25.65 12.77 4.47
CA ASP A 573 -26.30 14.08 4.56
C ASP A 573 -26.04 14.94 3.30
N HIS A 574 -24.83 14.87 2.72
CA HIS A 574 -24.50 15.55 1.46
C HIS A 574 -25.27 14.99 0.26
N LEU A 575 -25.48 13.67 0.20
CA LEU A 575 -26.28 13.03 -0.85
C LEU A 575 -27.76 13.41 -0.74
N VAL A 576 -28.32 13.45 0.47
CA VAL A 576 -29.72 13.85 0.71
C VAL A 576 -29.94 15.34 0.46
N ALA A 577 -28.94 16.19 0.75
CA ALA A 577 -29.02 17.63 0.53
C ALA A 577 -28.77 18.06 -0.93
N ALA A 578 -28.24 17.17 -1.77
CA ALA A 578 -28.05 17.44 -3.20
C ALA A 578 -29.39 17.52 -3.95
N VAL A 579 -29.41 18.18 -5.11
CA VAL A 579 -30.59 18.24 -5.99
C VAL A 579 -31.09 16.82 -6.25
N THR A 580 -32.36 16.54 -6.02
CA THR A 580 -32.94 15.19 -6.21
C THR A 580 -33.29 14.95 -7.69
N PRO A 581 -32.71 13.95 -8.39
CA PRO A 581 -31.67 13.01 -7.94
C PRO A 581 -30.23 13.58 -8.06
N PRO A 582 -29.30 13.24 -7.12
CA PRO A 582 -27.91 13.72 -7.14
C PRO A 582 -27.19 13.28 -8.42
N SER A 583 -26.11 13.94 -8.84
CA SER A 583 -25.43 13.56 -10.09
C SER A 583 -24.93 12.11 -10.05
N ILE A 584 -25.08 11.38 -11.16
CA ILE A 584 -24.63 9.98 -11.26
C ILE A 584 -23.12 9.84 -11.02
N ALA A 585 -22.33 10.82 -11.48
CA ALA A 585 -20.88 10.88 -11.23
C ALA A 585 -20.55 10.90 -9.73
N LEU A 586 -21.29 11.69 -8.94
CA LEU A 586 -21.10 11.73 -7.49
C LEU A 586 -21.48 10.40 -6.83
N CYS A 587 -22.56 9.75 -7.29
CA CYS A 587 -22.96 8.44 -6.78
C CYS A 587 -21.86 7.38 -7.02
N LEU A 588 -21.25 7.39 -8.21
CA LEU A 588 -20.14 6.50 -8.55
C LEU A 588 -18.87 6.79 -7.74
N GLU A 589 -18.54 8.07 -7.51
CA GLU A 589 -17.41 8.45 -6.64
C GLU A 589 -17.60 7.98 -5.20
N VAL A 590 -18.81 8.12 -4.65
CA VAL A 590 -19.17 7.61 -3.32
C VAL A 590 -19.03 6.09 -3.28
N LEU A 591 -19.55 5.38 -4.28
CA LEU A 591 -19.46 3.93 -4.36
C LEU A 591 -18.00 3.44 -4.46
N ALA A 592 -17.18 4.09 -5.28
CA ALA A 592 -15.76 3.77 -5.42
C ALA A 592 -15.00 3.98 -4.10
N ALA A 593 -15.32 5.05 -3.37
CA ALA A 593 -14.75 5.29 -2.05
C ALA A 593 -15.24 4.26 -1.00
N LEU A 594 -16.51 3.86 -1.02
CA LEU A 594 -17.03 2.79 -0.16
C LEU A 594 -16.33 1.45 -0.41
N HIS A 595 -16.16 1.08 -1.68
CA HIS A 595 -15.45 -0.14 -2.08
C HIS A 595 -13.99 -0.14 -1.64
N SER A 596 -13.29 0.98 -1.88
CA SER A 596 -11.89 1.15 -1.51
C SER A 596 -11.68 1.08 0.01
N GLY A 597 -12.56 1.75 0.76
CA GLY A 597 -12.54 1.73 2.23
C GLY A 597 -13.01 0.43 2.86
N ASN A 598 -13.79 -0.39 2.13
CA ASN A 598 -14.54 -1.52 2.68
C ASN A 598 -15.46 -1.09 3.85
N CYS A 599 -16.07 0.10 3.72
CA CYS A 599 -17.01 0.64 4.71
C CYS A 599 -18.41 0.09 4.47
N ARG A 600 -19.13 -0.31 5.52
CA ARG A 600 -20.54 -0.74 5.43
C ARG A 600 -21.37 0.09 6.41
N GLN A 601 -22.10 1.08 5.89
CA GLN A 601 -23.08 1.84 6.68
C GLN A 601 -24.43 1.83 5.97
N GLU A 602 -25.42 1.19 6.61
CA GLU A 602 -26.77 0.98 6.08
C GLU A 602 -27.39 2.27 5.55
N ARG A 603 -27.44 3.34 6.37
CA ARG A 603 -28.04 4.63 5.97
C ARG A 603 -27.42 5.24 4.69
N LEU A 604 -26.12 5.08 4.49
CA LEU A 604 -25.44 5.60 3.29
C LEU A 604 -25.71 4.71 2.08
N LEU A 605 -25.73 3.38 2.29
CA LEU A 605 -26.05 2.41 1.25
C LEU A 605 -27.50 2.55 0.76
N ASP A 606 -28.46 2.76 1.67
CA ASP A 606 -29.88 3.00 1.33
C ASP A 606 -30.02 4.28 0.50
N ALA A 607 -29.45 5.39 0.96
CA ALA A 607 -29.50 6.67 0.24
C ALA A 607 -28.82 6.60 -1.14
N LEU A 608 -27.73 5.83 -1.25
CA LEU A 608 -27.04 5.59 -2.52
C LEU A 608 -27.87 4.69 -3.44
N ALA A 609 -28.47 3.62 -2.92
CA ALA A 609 -29.31 2.70 -3.68
C ALA A 609 -30.52 3.42 -4.26
N ASP A 610 -31.22 4.24 -3.46
CA ASP A 610 -32.35 5.05 -3.90
C ASP A 610 -31.94 6.05 -5.00
N ALA A 611 -30.82 6.75 -4.79
CA ALA A 611 -30.30 7.71 -5.76
C ALA A 611 -29.94 7.06 -7.10
N VAL A 612 -29.26 5.91 -7.07
CA VAL A 612 -28.85 5.18 -8.27
C VAL A 612 -30.07 4.53 -8.96
N ALA A 613 -31.01 3.98 -8.20
CA ALA A 613 -32.25 3.43 -8.74
C ALA A 613 -33.08 4.48 -9.49
N ALA A 614 -33.13 5.72 -9.00
CA ALA A 614 -33.81 6.82 -9.68
C ALA A 614 -33.20 7.14 -11.06
N HIS A 615 -31.89 7.00 -11.23
CA HIS A 615 -31.21 7.22 -12.53
C HIS A 615 -31.43 6.08 -13.52
N PHE A 616 -31.53 4.83 -13.06
CA PHE A 616 -31.66 3.67 -13.95
C PHE A 616 -33.12 3.24 -14.20
N ALA A 617 -34.09 3.70 -13.41
CA ALA A 617 -35.51 3.42 -13.62
C ALA A 617 -36.02 3.78 -15.04
N PRO A 618 -35.64 4.91 -15.66
CA PRO A 618 -36.02 5.24 -17.03
C PRO A 618 -35.48 4.26 -18.10
N LEU A 619 -34.29 3.70 -17.89
CA LEU A 619 -33.68 2.72 -18.81
C LEU A 619 -34.47 1.40 -18.83
N LEU A 620 -35.07 1.02 -17.71
CA LEU A 620 -35.89 -0.19 -17.60
C LEU A 620 -37.25 -0.06 -18.30
N GLN A 621 -37.75 1.17 -18.48
CA GLN A 621 -39.05 1.47 -19.09
C GLN A 621 -38.99 1.74 -20.61
N LEU A 622 -37.78 1.80 -21.21
CA LEU A 622 -37.55 1.99 -22.66
C LEU A 622 -38.24 3.24 -23.27
N THR A 623 -38.58 4.24 -22.46
CA THR A 623 -39.29 5.45 -22.93
C THR A 623 -38.37 6.50 -23.56
N ILE A 624 -37.04 6.35 -23.48
CA ILE A 624 -36.04 7.32 -23.94
C ILE A 624 -34.91 6.56 -24.65
N SER A 625 -34.39 7.11 -25.76
CA SER A 625 -33.13 6.62 -26.37
C SER A 625 -32.02 6.67 -25.32
N ALA A 626 -31.37 5.55 -25.03
CA ALA A 626 -30.38 5.49 -23.96
C ALA A 626 -29.20 6.44 -24.24
N ASP A 627 -29.00 7.42 -23.35
CA ASP A 627 -27.86 8.33 -23.42
C ASP A 627 -26.56 7.55 -23.13
N ALA A 628 -25.56 7.67 -24.02
CA ALA A 628 -24.24 7.06 -23.87
C ALA A 628 -23.59 7.23 -22.45
N PRO A 629 -23.63 8.42 -21.80
CA PRO A 629 -23.08 8.57 -20.44
C PRO A 629 -23.86 7.80 -19.37
N CYS A 630 -25.16 7.57 -19.56
CA CYS A 630 -25.98 6.81 -18.62
C CYS A 630 -25.67 5.30 -18.70
N LEU A 631 -25.44 4.78 -19.92
CA LEU A 631 -25.00 3.40 -20.14
C LEU A 631 -23.58 3.15 -19.60
N ALA A 632 -22.66 4.11 -19.79
CA ALA A 632 -21.33 4.06 -19.19
C ALA A 632 -21.39 4.04 -17.65
N ALA A 633 -22.24 4.88 -17.05
CA ALA A 633 -22.44 4.90 -15.61
C ALA A 633 -23.05 3.59 -15.07
N LEU A 634 -23.97 2.97 -15.81
CA LEU A 634 -24.54 1.65 -15.47
C LEU A 634 -23.47 0.56 -15.44
N LEU A 635 -22.58 0.52 -16.42
CA LEU A 635 -21.47 -0.42 -16.46
C LEU A 635 -20.48 -0.19 -15.32
N HIS A 636 -20.14 1.07 -15.03
CA HIS A 636 -19.26 1.42 -13.92
C HIS A 636 -19.86 1.00 -12.57
N PHE A 637 -21.16 1.26 -12.38
CA PHE A 637 -21.91 0.83 -11.20
C PHE A 637 -21.91 -0.70 -11.06
N ALA A 638 -22.25 -1.44 -12.12
CA ALA A 638 -22.26 -2.90 -12.11
C ALA A 638 -20.87 -3.49 -11.80
N THR A 639 -19.81 -2.92 -12.38
CA THR A 639 -18.43 -3.38 -12.18
C THR A 639 -17.99 -3.20 -10.72
N ILE A 640 -18.25 -2.04 -10.11
CA ILE A 640 -17.88 -1.80 -8.71
C ILE A 640 -18.76 -2.63 -7.76
N GLN A 641 -20.06 -2.73 -8.03
CA GLN A 641 -21.00 -3.47 -7.19
C GLN A 641 -20.60 -4.95 -7.07
N VAL A 642 -20.25 -5.60 -8.18
CA VAL A 642 -19.84 -7.02 -8.15
C VAL A 642 -18.59 -7.24 -7.30
N GLN A 643 -17.67 -6.28 -7.28
CA GLN A 643 -16.47 -6.34 -6.43
C GLN A 643 -16.76 -6.00 -4.96
N TYR A 644 -17.74 -5.13 -4.68
CA TYR A 644 -18.10 -4.69 -3.34
C TYR A 644 -19.08 -5.64 -2.62
N GLY A 645 -20.05 -6.22 -3.33
CA GLY A 645 -20.96 -7.26 -2.86
C GLY A 645 -21.94 -6.82 -1.78
N SER A 646 -22.67 -5.71 -1.99
CA SER A 646 -23.72 -5.22 -1.05
C SER A 646 -25.13 -5.65 -1.49
N PRO A 647 -25.93 -6.30 -0.62
CA PRO A 647 -27.28 -6.72 -0.97
C PRO A 647 -28.24 -5.55 -1.26
N GLU A 648 -28.06 -4.40 -0.60
CA GLU A 648 -28.85 -3.19 -0.78
C GLU A 648 -28.71 -2.63 -2.21
N LEU A 649 -27.47 -2.62 -2.72
CA LEU A 649 -27.15 -2.17 -4.07
C LEU A 649 -27.49 -3.22 -5.14
N ALA A 650 -27.47 -4.51 -4.80
CA ALA A 650 -27.87 -5.59 -5.71
C ALA A 650 -29.34 -5.45 -6.15
N ALA A 651 -30.21 -4.94 -5.27
CA ALA A 651 -31.62 -4.70 -5.57
C ALA A 651 -31.83 -3.73 -6.76
N VAL A 652 -30.90 -2.79 -6.97
CA VAL A 652 -30.93 -1.84 -8.10
C VAL A 652 -30.81 -2.58 -9.44
N GLY A 653 -29.99 -3.63 -9.50
CA GLY A 653 -29.75 -4.44 -10.70
C GLY A 653 -30.82 -5.51 -10.97
N ALA A 654 -31.67 -5.83 -10.00
CA ALA A 654 -32.63 -6.93 -10.10
C ALA A 654 -33.65 -6.73 -11.24
N GLY A 655 -34.13 -5.50 -11.45
CA GLY A 655 -35.03 -5.16 -12.55
C GLY A 655 -34.38 -5.35 -13.92
N LEU A 656 -33.08 -5.05 -14.05
CA LEU A 656 -32.33 -5.23 -15.28
C LEU A 656 -32.13 -6.73 -15.61
N VAL A 657 -31.75 -7.53 -14.61
CA VAL A 657 -31.61 -8.99 -14.76
C VAL A 657 -32.93 -9.62 -15.18
N GLN A 658 -34.05 -9.23 -14.55
CA GLN A 658 -35.37 -9.72 -14.92
C GLN A 658 -35.74 -9.34 -16.36
N ARG A 659 -35.42 -8.12 -16.79
CA ARG A 659 -35.69 -7.66 -18.16
C ARG A 659 -34.91 -8.44 -19.22
N VAL A 660 -33.63 -8.74 -18.95
CA VAL A 660 -32.80 -9.55 -19.87
C VAL A 660 -33.29 -11.00 -19.92
N ARG A 661 -33.75 -11.56 -18.79
CA ARG A 661 -34.36 -12.91 -18.75
C ARG A 661 -35.68 -13.03 -19.53
N GLN A 662 -36.42 -11.93 -19.69
CA GLN A 662 -37.65 -11.89 -20.50
C GLN A 662 -37.40 -11.96 -22.02
N GLY A 663 -36.15 -11.86 -22.47
CA GLY A 663 -35.76 -12.01 -23.89
C GLY A 663 -35.80 -10.70 -24.71
N GLY A 664 -35.49 -10.81 -26.01
CA GLY A 664 -35.38 -9.68 -26.94
C GLY A 664 -34.01 -8.99 -26.95
N TRP A 665 -32.92 -9.77 -26.91
CA TRP A 665 -31.55 -9.27 -26.74
C TRP A 665 -31.06 -8.39 -27.89
N ASP A 666 -31.57 -8.61 -29.11
CA ASP A 666 -31.23 -7.82 -30.29
C ASP A 666 -31.63 -6.34 -30.15
N ALA A 667 -32.69 -6.05 -29.40
CA ALA A 667 -33.20 -4.70 -29.17
C ALA A 667 -32.50 -3.96 -28.01
N LEU A 668 -31.69 -4.66 -27.21
CA LEU A 668 -30.99 -4.08 -26.07
C LEU A 668 -29.56 -3.65 -26.46
N PRO A 669 -29.03 -2.56 -25.87
CA PRO A 669 -27.64 -2.17 -26.05
C PRO A 669 -26.70 -3.17 -25.33
N PRO A 670 -25.50 -3.44 -25.88
CA PRO A 670 -24.56 -4.40 -25.30
C PRO A 670 -24.18 -4.04 -23.85
N GLU A 671 -24.13 -2.76 -23.51
CA GLU A 671 -23.85 -2.27 -22.16
C GLU A 671 -24.86 -2.79 -21.13
N MET A 672 -26.16 -2.83 -21.48
CA MET A 672 -27.20 -3.36 -20.59
C MET A 672 -27.10 -4.87 -20.43
N LEU A 673 -26.74 -5.59 -21.50
CA LEU A 673 -26.55 -7.05 -21.44
C LEU A 673 -25.36 -7.41 -20.54
N VAL A 674 -24.23 -6.72 -20.69
CA VAL A 674 -23.03 -6.93 -19.86
C VAL A 674 -23.28 -6.54 -18.41
N ALA A 675 -23.95 -5.39 -18.15
CA ALA A 675 -24.32 -5.01 -16.79
C ALA A 675 -25.26 -6.04 -16.12
N ALA A 676 -26.25 -6.57 -16.86
CA ALA A 676 -27.14 -7.61 -16.35
C ALA A 676 -26.39 -8.92 -16.04
N ALA A 677 -25.43 -9.29 -16.89
CA ALA A 677 -24.58 -10.46 -16.65
C ALA A 677 -23.71 -10.28 -15.39
N LEU A 678 -23.14 -9.09 -15.18
CA LEU A 678 -22.40 -8.75 -13.97
C LEU A 678 -23.29 -8.81 -12.71
N PHE A 679 -24.49 -8.21 -12.73
CA PHE A 679 -25.41 -8.32 -11.58
C PHE A 679 -25.87 -9.74 -11.28
N ALA A 680 -25.98 -10.60 -12.30
CA ALA A 680 -26.29 -12.01 -12.09
C ALA A 680 -25.16 -12.80 -11.41
N LEU A 681 -23.93 -12.27 -11.41
CA LEU A 681 -22.75 -12.87 -10.78
C LEU A 681 -22.52 -12.40 -9.33
N ASP A 682 -23.41 -11.57 -8.75
CA ASP A 682 -23.14 -10.91 -7.46
C ASP A 682 -22.75 -11.91 -6.34
N SER A 683 -21.62 -11.59 -5.72
CA SER A 683 -20.71 -12.49 -4.99
C SER A 683 -21.28 -13.03 -3.67
N SER A 684 -22.41 -12.51 -3.21
CA SER A 684 -23.14 -13.01 -2.03
C SER A 684 -23.91 -14.33 -2.28
N THR A 685 -24.04 -14.76 -3.54
CA THR A 685 -24.76 -16.00 -3.93
C THR A 685 -23.85 -17.14 -4.40
N LEU A 686 -22.52 -17.01 -4.26
CA LEU A 686 -21.51 -18.00 -4.69
C LEU A 686 -21.46 -19.29 -3.85
N VAL A 687 -22.54 -19.66 -3.18
CA VAL A 687 -22.74 -21.01 -2.65
C VAL A 687 -23.78 -21.74 -3.51
N SER A 688 -23.28 -22.38 -4.58
CA SER A 688 -23.79 -23.66 -5.08
C SER A 688 -25.13 -23.71 -5.85
N SER A 689 -25.36 -22.85 -6.86
CA SER A 689 -26.42 -23.14 -7.86
C SER A 689 -25.91 -22.93 -9.29
N ALA A 690 -25.93 -24.00 -10.11
CA ALA A 690 -25.60 -23.95 -11.54
C ALA A 690 -26.42 -22.91 -12.33
N THR A 691 -27.59 -22.54 -11.82
CA THR A 691 -28.53 -21.58 -12.41
C THR A 691 -28.05 -20.12 -12.40
N SER A 692 -27.08 -19.74 -11.55
CA SER A 692 -26.56 -18.35 -11.52
C SER A 692 -25.60 -18.04 -12.66
N LEU A 693 -24.93 -19.06 -13.20
CA LEU A 693 -23.96 -18.93 -14.29
C LEU A 693 -24.59 -19.01 -15.69
N GLU A 694 -25.82 -19.49 -15.83
CA GLU A 694 -26.49 -19.67 -17.14
C GLU A 694 -26.62 -18.35 -17.93
N LEU A 695 -27.07 -17.28 -17.27
CA LEU A 695 -27.27 -15.99 -17.92
C LEU A 695 -25.95 -15.35 -18.39
N PRO A 696 -24.89 -15.25 -17.56
CA PRO A 696 -23.58 -14.75 -18.01
C PRO A 696 -23.00 -15.50 -19.21
N HIS A 697 -23.05 -16.84 -19.22
CA HIS A 697 -22.55 -17.64 -20.34
C HIS A 697 -23.37 -17.39 -21.62
N ALA A 698 -24.69 -17.30 -21.50
CA ALA A 698 -25.56 -17.07 -22.64
C ALA A 698 -25.40 -15.65 -23.24
N VAL A 699 -25.18 -14.63 -22.39
CA VAL A 699 -24.88 -13.26 -22.84
C VAL A 699 -23.54 -13.23 -23.60
N VAL A 700 -22.50 -13.85 -23.06
CA VAL A 700 -21.18 -13.94 -23.73
C VAL A 700 -21.31 -14.62 -25.10
N ALA A 701 -21.99 -15.76 -25.18
CA ALA A 701 -22.20 -16.48 -26.44
C ALA A 701 -22.97 -15.64 -27.47
N HIS A 702 -24.01 -14.91 -27.03
CA HIS A 702 -24.78 -14.04 -27.92
C HIS A 702 -23.98 -12.86 -28.44
N LEU A 703 -23.18 -12.19 -27.59
CA LEU A 703 -22.34 -11.06 -28.00
C LEU A 703 -21.33 -11.46 -29.08
N VAL A 704 -20.74 -12.65 -28.97
CA VAL A 704 -19.83 -13.21 -29.97
C VAL A 704 -20.59 -13.56 -31.26
N ALA A 705 -21.71 -14.30 -31.16
CA ALA A 705 -22.49 -14.73 -32.31
C ALA A 705 -23.08 -13.56 -33.13
N ALA A 706 -23.51 -12.49 -32.45
CA ALA A 706 -24.12 -11.34 -33.08
C ALA A 706 -23.11 -10.32 -33.65
N GLN A 707 -21.80 -10.49 -33.37
CA GLN A 707 -20.71 -9.59 -33.81
C GLN A 707 -20.94 -8.09 -33.52
N ARG A 708 -21.75 -7.75 -32.51
CA ARG A 708 -22.21 -6.37 -32.23
C ARG A 708 -21.14 -5.45 -31.63
N LEU A 709 -20.01 -6.01 -31.21
CA LEU A 709 -19.01 -5.30 -30.39
C LEU A 709 -17.92 -4.58 -31.19
N SER A 710 -17.70 -4.94 -32.45
CA SER A 710 -16.57 -4.41 -33.24
C SER A 710 -16.69 -2.92 -33.60
N SER A 711 -17.90 -2.35 -33.62
CA SER A 711 -18.15 -0.94 -33.96
C SER A 711 -18.60 -0.06 -32.78
N ILE A 712 -18.95 -0.66 -31.62
CA ILE A 712 -19.56 0.03 -30.47
C ILE A 712 -18.64 0.00 -29.23
N MET A 713 -17.43 -0.56 -29.33
CA MET A 713 -16.54 -0.75 -28.17
C MET A 713 -16.13 0.58 -27.52
N THR A 714 -16.61 0.82 -26.30
CA THR A 714 -16.20 1.94 -25.44
C THR A 714 -15.25 1.46 -24.34
N VAL A 715 -14.53 2.39 -23.68
CA VAL A 715 -13.62 2.09 -22.56
C VAL A 715 -14.36 1.40 -21.42
N ASP A 716 -15.53 1.91 -21.02
CA ASP A 716 -16.32 1.33 -19.92
C ASP A 716 -16.85 -0.07 -20.24
N LEU A 717 -17.28 -0.29 -21.50
CA LEU A 717 -17.71 -1.61 -21.96
C LEU A 717 -16.54 -2.61 -21.97
N ALA A 718 -15.36 -2.18 -22.41
CA ALA A 718 -14.15 -2.99 -22.35
C ALA A 718 -13.77 -3.38 -20.91
N VAL A 719 -13.80 -2.43 -19.97
CA VAL A 719 -13.53 -2.69 -18.54
C VAL A 719 -14.51 -3.71 -17.97
N ALA A 720 -15.81 -3.52 -18.23
CA ALA A 720 -16.86 -4.41 -17.75
C ALA A 720 -16.77 -5.81 -18.37
N LEU A 721 -16.44 -5.93 -19.65
CA LEU A 721 -16.22 -7.22 -20.32
C LEU A 721 -15.02 -7.98 -19.75
N VAL A 722 -13.91 -7.30 -19.48
CA VAL A 722 -12.74 -7.91 -18.82
C VAL A 722 -13.12 -8.43 -17.44
N GLN A 723 -13.85 -7.64 -16.65
CA GLN A 723 -14.33 -8.07 -15.33
C GLN A 723 -15.29 -9.27 -15.43
N LEU A 724 -16.21 -9.26 -16.38
CA LEU A 724 -17.17 -10.34 -16.61
C LEU A 724 -16.44 -11.65 -16.93
N LEU A 725 -15.49 -11.62 -17.85
CA LEU A 725 -14.72 -12.80 -18.27
C LEU A 725 -13.80 -13.33 -17.17
N GLU A 726 -13.27 -12.46 -16.31
CA GLU A 726 -12.46 -12.85 -15.15
C GLU A 726 -13.27 -13.62 -14.11
N LEU A 727 -14.53 -13.25 -13.91
CA LEU A 727 -15.42 -13.83 -12.90
C LEU A 727 -16.08 -15.14 -13.34
N ILE A 728 -16.15 -15.42 -14.64
CA ILE A 728 -16.75 -16.66 -15.14
C ILE A 728 -15.67 -17.76 -15.19
N PRO A 729 -15.77 -18.82 -14.38
CA PRO A 729 -14.69 -19.79 -14.21
C PRO A 729 -14.45 -20.68 -15.45
N THR A 730 -15.43 -20.85 -16.33
CA THR A 730 -15.41 -21.79 -17.48
C THR A 730 -16.08 -21.21 -18.73
N VAL A 731 -15.62 -20.05 -19.20
CA VAL A 731 -16.01 -19.59 -20.55
C VAL A 731 -15.27 -20.43 -21.58
N ASP A 732 -15.96 -20.76 -22.68
CA ASP A 732 -15.34 -21.34 -23.86
C ASP A 732 -14.14 -20.48 -24.31
N ALA A 733 -13.01 -21.14 -24.58
CA ALA A 733 -11.76 -20.48 -24.94
C ALA A 733 -11.93 -19.63 -26.22
N ASP A 734 -12.73 -20.12 -27.16
CA ASP A 734 -13.00 -19.46 -28.44
C ASP A 734 -13.81 -18.16 -28.25
N ASN A 735 -14.86 -18.22 -27.41
CA ASN A 735 -15.67 -17.05 -27.08
C ASN A 735 -14.86 -15.99 -26.33
N THR A 736 -14.02 -16.42 -25.38
CA THR A 736 -13.12 -15.53 -24.65
C THR A 736 -12.19 -14.81 -25.62
N GLN A 737 -11.62 -15.54 -26.58
CA GLN A 737 -10.65 -14.98 -27.50
C GLN A 737 -11.27 -14.05 -28.55
N ALA A 738 -12.49 -14.34 -29.00
CA ALA A 738 -13.26 -13.43 -29.85
C ALA A 738 -13.52 -12.09 -29.15
N LEU A 739 -13.89 -12.11 -27.86
CA LEU A 739 -14.14 -10.90 -27.07
C LEU A 739 -12.85 -10.12 -26.77
N VAL A 740 -11.76 -10.79 -26.40
CA VAL A 740 -10.45 -10.15 -26.22
C VAL A 740 -10.03 -9.42 -27.51
N THR A 741 -10.24 -10.03 -28.68
CA THR A 741 -9.93 -9.43 -29.98
C THR A 741 -10.74 -8.16 -30.24
N CYS A 742 -11.99 -8.10 -29.76
CA CYS A 742 -12.81 -6.89 -29.86
C CYS A 742 -12.36 -5.76 -28.92
N VAL A 743 -11.71 -6.08 -27.79
CA VAL A 743 -11.25 -5.10 -26.79
C VAL A 743 -9.88 -4.49 -27.14
N LEU A 744 -9.00 -5.26 -27.80
CA LEU A 744 -7.64 -4.83 -28.17
C LEU A 744 -7.55 -3.45 -28.86
N PRO A 745 -8.47 -3.03 -29.75
CA PRO A 745 -8.41 -1.71 -30.39
C PRO A 745 -8.51 -0.53 -29.41
N VAL A 746 -9.14 -0.71 -28.24
CA VAL A 746 -9.34 0.34 -27.21
C VAL A 746 -8.32 0.20 -26.06
N ALA A 747 -7.44 -0.80 -26.12
CA ALA A 747 -6.54 -1.15 -25.03
C ALA A 747 -5.55 -0.05 -24.62
N SER A 748 -5.19 0.86 -25.53
CA SER A 748 -4.33 2.02 -25.25
C SER A 748 -4.97 3.05 -24.30
N ALA A 749 -6.30 3.09 -24.22
CA ALA A 749 -7.04 3.96 -23.31
C ALA A 749 -7.36 3.29 -21.96
N LEU A 750 -7.06 2.00 -21.80
CA LEU A 750 -7.30 1.26 -20.56
C LEU A 750 -6.23 1.55 -19.52
N SER A 751 -6.61 1.43 -18.24
CA SER A 751 -5.65 1.50 -17.15
C SER A 751 -4.68 0.30 -17.18
N PRO A 752 -3.45 0.44 -16.64
CA PRO A 752 -2.48 -0.66 -16.60
C PRO A 752 -3.00 -1.92 -15.92
N LEU A 753 -3.88 -1.77 -14.92
CA LEU A 753 -4.53 -2.88 -14.22
C LEU A 753 -5.47 -3.66 -15.14
N VAL A 754 -6.37 -2.97 -15.85
CA VAL A 754 -7.32 -3.62 -16.75
C VAL A 754 -6.59 -4.25 -17.93
N LEU A 755 -5.52 -3.60 -18.40
CA LEU A 755 -4.66 -4.15 -19.45
C LEU A 755 -3.94 -5.44 -19.01
N ALA A 756 -3.41 -5.47 -17.78
CA ALA A 756 -2.80 -6.68 -17.20
C ALA A 756 -3.81 -7.84 -17.10
N ARG A 757 -5.05 -7.56 -16.70
CA ARG A 757 -6.14 -8.55 -16.67
C ARG A 757 -6.51 -9.03 -18.07
N LEU A 758 -6.60 -8.13 -19.05
CA LEU A 758 -6.86 -8.47 -20.46
C LEU A 758 -5.77 -9.40 -21.03
N LEU A 759 -4.49 -9.09 -20.78
CA LEU A 759 -3.37 -9.95 -21.20
C LEU A 759 -3.44 -11.33 -20.53
N THR A 760 -3.80 -11.39 -19.25
CA THR A 760 -3.98 -12.64 -18.51
C THR A 760 -5.08 -13.49 -19.15
N LEU A 761 -6.25 -12.90 -19.42
CA LEU A 761 -7.38 -13.60 -20.04
C LEU A 761 -7.00 -14.17 -21.42
N ARG A 762 -6.34 -13.35 -22.26
CA ARG A 762 -5.86 -13.76 -23.59
C ARG A 762 -4.98 -15.01 -23.54
N HIS A 763 -4.02 -15.04 -22.61
CA HIS A 763 -3.05 -16.11 -22.51
C HIS A 763 -3.59 -17.34 -21.79
N ARG A 764 -4.58 -17.16 -20.91
CA ARG A 764 -5.31 -18.25 -20.26
C ARG A 764 -6.19 -19.02 -21.26
N SER A 765 -6.80 -18.35 -22.23
CA SER A 765 -7.64 -18.96 -23.28
C SER A 765 -6.84 -19.49 -24.47
N SER A 766 -5.57 -19.08 -24.64
CA SER A 766 -4.71 -19.55 -25.73
C SER A 766 -4.36 -21.04 -25.55
N THR A 767 -4.94 -21.89 -26.40
CA THR A 767 -4.54 -23.30 -26.49
C THR A 767 -3.34 -23.44 -27.43
N ALA A 768 -2.45 -24.40 -27.15
CA ALA A 768 -1.22 -24.62 -27.94
C ALA A 768 -1.46 -24.98 -29.42
N ALA A 769 -2.70 -25.32 -29.80
CA ALA A 769 -3.11 -25.71 -31.15
C ALA A 769 -3.83 -24.59 -31.94
N ALA A 770 -4.17 -23.46 -31.31
CA ALA A 770 -4.88 -22.37 -31.96
C ALA A 770 -3.91 -21.48 -32.76
N THR A 771 -4.27 -21.17 -34.01
CA THR A 771 -3.56 -20.19 -34.84
C THR A 771 -3.48 -18.84 -34.12
N PRO A 772 -2.36 -18.09 -34.24
CA PRO A 772 -2.19 -16.83 -33.53
C PRO A 772 -3.23 -15.81 -34.00
N SER A 773 -4.30 -15.64 -33.24
CA SER A 773 -5.27 -14.56 -33.44
C SER A 773 -4.62 -13.23 -33.05
N ALA A 774 -4.71 -12.22 -33.93
CA ALA A 774 -4.37 -10.80 -33.75
C ALA A 774 -3.16 -10.51 -32.83
N GLU A 775 -2.02 -10.12 -33.43
CA GLU A 775 -0.82 -9.70 -32.67
C GLU A 775 -1.15 -8.57 -31.67
N VAL A 776 -0.77 -8.76 -30.41
CA VAL A 776 -0.86 -7.69 -29.40
C VAL A 776 0.29 -6.72 -29.66
N ALA A 777 -0.02 -5.44 -29.82
CA ALA A 777 0.99 -4.41 -29.94
C ALA A 777 1.94 -4.40 -28.74
N ALA A 778 3.25 -4.30 -28.99
CA ALA A 778 4.27 -4.24 -27.94
C ALA A 778 4.07 -3.09 -26.95
N GLU A 779 3.38 -2.02 -27.36
CA GLU A 779 3.03 -0.87 -26.50
C GLU A 779 2.16 -1.29 -25.29
N HIS A 780 1.30 -2.29 -25.45
CA HIS A 780 0.44 -2.76 -24.37
C HIS A 780 1.25 -3.46 -23.28
N TYR A 781 2.16 -4.36 -23.68
CA TYR A 781 3.07 -4.99 -22.72
C TYR A 781 3.98 -3.96 -22.06
N ASN A 782 4.51 -2.99 -22.80
CA ASN A 782 5.32 -1.90 -22.24
C ASN A 782 4.57 -1.08 -21.18
N THR A 783 3.28 -0.85 -21.35
CA THR A 783 2.45 -0.11 -20.39
C THR A 783 2.30 -0.89 -19.07
N VAL A 784 2.09 -2.20 -19.15
CA VAL A 784 2.05 -3.10 -17.98
C VAL A 784 3.44 -3.20 -17.35
N SER A 785 4.49 -3.43 -18.13
CA SER A 785 5.89 -3.48 -17.70
C SER A 785 6.30 -2.25 -16.90
N ARG A 786 5.85 -1.06 -17.30
CA ARG A 786 6.13 0.17 -16.54
C ARG A 786 5.48 0.20 -15.16
N HIS A 787 4.31 -0.43 -14.94
CA HIS A 787 3.53 -0.31 -13.70
C HIS A 787 3.35 -1.64 -12.95
N VAL A 788 4.21 -2.63 -13.20
CA VAL A 788 4.11 -3.98 -12.62
C VAL A 788 4.02 -3.96 -11.09
N LEU A 789 4.79 -3.09 -10.43
CA LEU A 789 4.82 -3.00 -8.96
C LEU A 789 3.59 -2.29 -8.36
N GLY A 790 2.71 -1.73 -9.19
CA GLY A 790 1.43 -1.15 -8.79
C GLY A 790 0.26 -2.12 -8.94
N LEU A 791 0.50 -3.31 -9.51
CA LEU A 791 -0.56 -4.29 -9.72
C LEU A 791 -0.98 -4.92 -8.38
N PRO A 792 -2.28 -5.19 -8.19
CA PRO A 792 -2.76 -5.91 -7.03
C PRO A 792 -2.21 -7.35 -7.04
N PRO A 793 -2.02 -7.97 -5.85
CA PRO A 793 -1.49 -9.32 -5.70
C PRO A 793 -2.12 -10.34 -6.65
N ASP A 794 -3.46 -10.35 -6.77
CA ASP A 794 -4.17 -11.33 -7.60
C ASP A 794 -3.86 -11.21 -9.09
N THR A 795 -3.83 -9.99 -9.61
CA THR A 795 -3.50 -9.75 -11.04
C THR A 795 -2.02 -10.03 -11.30
N PHE A 796 -1.13 -9.70 -10.36
CA PHE A 796 0.29 -10.03 -10.48
C PHE A 796 0.51 -11.56 -10.50
N THR A 797 -0.14 -12.29 -9.59
CA THR A 797 -0.08 -13.77 -9.57
C THR A 797 -0.64 -14.38 -10.84
N ALA A 798 -1.76 -13.86 -11.35
CA ALA A 798 -2.36 -14.37 -12.57
C ALA A 798 -1.44 -14.15 -13.80
N LEU A 799 -0.74 -13.02 -13.88
CA LEU A 799 0.29 -12.77 -14.90
C LEU A 799 1.45 -13.77 -14.79
N CYS A 800 1.96 -14.04 -13.59
CA CYS A 800 3.02 -15.03 -13.39
C CYS A 800 2.60 -16.44 -13.85
N LEU A 801 1.34 -16.83 -13.62
CA LEU A 801 0.82 -18.14 -14.02
C LEU A 801 0.68 -18.30 -15.54
N VAL A 802 0.44 -17.22 -16.28
CA VAL A 802 0.35 -17.27 -17.75
C VAL A 802 1.67 -16.97 -18.46
N ALA A 803 2.73 -16.61 -17.73
CA ALA A 803 4.03 -16.25 -18.32
C ALA A 803 4.66 -17.38 -19.15
N ALA A 804 4.34 -18.64 -18.84
CA ALA A 804 4.78 -19.83 -19.57
C ALA A 804 3.98 -20.14 -20.85
N ARG A 805 2.90 -19.40 -21.13
CA ARG A 805 2.00 -19.67 -22.27
C ARG A 805 2.62 -19.21 -23.59
N PRO A 806 2.32 -19.90 -24.70
CA PRO A 806 2.87 -19.55 -26.01
C PRO A 806 2.38 -18.16 -26.44
N GLY A 807 3.31 -17.34 -26.95
CA GLY A 807 3.03 -15.97 -27.40
C GLY A 807 3.07 -14.90 -26.29
N PHE A 808 3.36 -15.28 -25.05
CA PHE A 808 3.63 -14.32 -23.97
C PHE A 808 4.98 -13.61 -24.22
N GLU A 809 5.04 -12.31 -24.00
CA GLU A 809 6.27 -11.53 -24.26
C GLU A 809 7.38 -11.90 -23.27
N THR A 810 8.53 -12.34 -23.79
CA THR A 810 9.68 -12.75 -22.98
C THR A 810 10.23 -11.61 -22.12
N ALA A 811 10.17 -10.36 -22.59
CA ALA A 811 10.63 -9.19 -21.84
C ALA A 811 9.83 -8.98 -20.55
N LEU A 812 8.49 -9.01 -20.63
CA LEU A 812 7.62 -8.93 -19.46
C LEU A 812 7.79 -10.14 -18.54
N ALA A 813 7.93 -11.35 -19.10
CA ALA A 813 8.09 -12.56 -18.29
C ALA A 813 9.36 -12.51 -17.43
N ASN A 814 10.47 -12.07 -18.02
CA ASN A 814 11.73 -11.85 -17.30
C ASN A 814 11.59 -10.73 -16.25
N LEU A 815 10.90 -9.64 -16.59
CA LEU A 815 10.63 -8.56 -15.64
C LEU A 815 9.82 -9.04 -14.43
N LEU A 816 8.86 -9.95 -14.61
CA LEU A 816 8.10 -10.54 -13.50
C LEU A 816 9.00 -11.33 -12.56
N VAL A 817 10.00 -12.07 -13.09
CA VAL A 817 11.02 -12.75 -12.26
C VAL A 817 11.86 -11.73 -11.49
N ASP A 818 12.32 -10.67 -12.17
CA ASP A 818 13.15 -9.63 -11.55
C ASP A 818 12.38 -8.84 -10.46
N MET A 819 11.06 -8.69 -10.59
CA MET A 819 10.20 -7.92 -9.69
C MET A 819 9.56 -8.75 -8.57
N LEU A 820 9.52 -10.09 -8.67
CA LEU A 820 8.89 -10.97 -7.68
C LEU A 820 9.44 -10.78 -6.25
N PRO A 821 10.77 -10.66 -6.01
CA PRO A 821 11.28 -10.37 -4.67
C PRO A 821 10.77 -9.05 -4.10
N LEU A 822 10.43 -8.07 -4.96
CA LEU A 822 9.87 -6.79 -4.53
C LEU A 822 8.40 -6.87 -4.11
N MET A 823 7.69 -7.87 -4.62
CA MET A 823 6.26 -8.10 -4.35
C MET A 823 6.01 -9.11 -3.22
N ALA A 824 7.02 -9.86 -2.78
CA ALA A 824 6.89 -10.98 -1.85
C ALA A 824 6.10 -10.64 -0.56
N ASP A 825 6.32 -9.46 0.03
CA ASP A 825 5.61 -9.04 1.26
C ASP A 825 4.13 -8.74 1.05
N ALA A 826 3.74 -8.34 -0.16
CA ALA A 826 2.35 -8.10 -0.52
C ALA A 826 1.59 -9.39 -0.85
N LEU A 827 2.32 -10.50 -1.06
CA LEU A 827 1.76 -11.79 -1.44
C LEU A 827 1.48 -12.64 -0.19
N SER A 828 0.36 -13.37 -0.24
CA SER A 828 0.11 -14.51 0.65
C SER A 828 1.03 -15.68 0.30
N ALA A 829 1.21 -16.63 1.23
CA ALA A 829 2.00 -17.84 0.97
C ALA A 829 1.48 -18.62 -0.25
N HIS A 830 0.15 -18.69 -0.42
CA HIS A 830 -0.48 -19.30 -1.58
C HIS A 830 -0.12 -18.56 -2.87
N GLN A 831 -0.33 -17.24 -2.93
CA GLN A 831 -0.01 -16.41 -4.10
C GLN A 831 1.48 -16.48 -4.46
N LEU A 832 2.38 -16.39 -3.47
CA LEU A 832 3.82 -16.52 -3.68
C LEU A 832 4.18 -17.88 -4.29
N SER A 833 3.59 -18.97 -3.77
CA SER A 833 3.80 -20.32 -4.31
C SER A 833 3.33 -20.45 -5.76
N GLN A 834 2.16 -19.85 -6.09
CA GLN A 834 1.64 -19.83 -7.46
C GLN A 834 2.50 -18.97 -8.40
N CYS A 835 3.01 -17.83 -7.93
CA CYS A 835 3.94 -16.99 -8.71
C CYS A 835 5.22 -17.75 -9.06
N VAL A 836 5.87 -18.35 -8.06
CA VAL A 836 7.12 -19.12 -8.25
C VAL A 836 6.88 -20.33 -9.15
N PHE A 837 5.74 -21.03 -8.97
CA PHE A 837 5.33 -22.13 -9.86
C PHE A 837 5.17 -21.65 -11.30
N GLY A 838 4.36 -20.61 -11.54
CA GLY A 838 4.08 -20.09 -12.88
C GLY A 838 5.32 -19.61 -13.63
N LEU A 839 6.21 -18.90 -12.95
CA LEU A 839 7.48 -18.44 -13.53
C LEU A 839 8.47 -19.58 -13.75
N GLY A 840 8.43 -20.63 -12.93
CA GLY A 840 9.23 -21.85 -13.13
C GLY A 840 8.82 -22.61 -14.39
N GLU A 841 7.57 -22.51 -14.84
CA GLU A 841 7.11 -23.19 -16.06
C GLU A 841 7.55 -22.46 -17.35
N MET A 842 8.20 -21.30 -17.26
CA MET A 842 8.70 -20.57 -18.43
C MET A 842 9.78 -21.36 -19.18
N THR A 843 9.81 -21.21 -20.50
CA THR A 843 10.95 -21.65 -21.32
C THR A 843 12.20 -20.88 -20.93
N ASP A 844 13.32 -21.57 -20.71
CA ASP A 844 14.59 -21.00 -20.24
C ASP A 844 14.56 -20.38 -18.83
N ALA A 845 13.58 -20.78 -18.00
CA ALA A 845 13.54 -20.45 -16.57
C ALA A 845 14.88 -20.78 -15.89
N GLY A 846 15.39 -19.82 -15.09
CA GLY A 846 16.64 -19.99 -14.33
C GLY A 846 17.96 -19.91 -15.11
N GLN A 847 17.96 -19.81 -16.45
CA GLN A 847 19.23 -19.74 -17.22
C GLN A 847 19.94 -18.38 -17.11
N ARG A 848 19.19 -17.30 -16.83
CA ARG A 848 19.74 -15.96 -16.67
C ARG A 848 20.32 -15.77 -15.26
N LEU A 849 21.47 -15.11 -15.18
CA LEU A 849 22.08 -14.77 -13.90
C LEU A 849 21.15 -13.92 -13.02
N SER A 850 20.38 -12.99 -13.60
CA SER A 850 19.41 -12.20 -12.84
C SER A 850 18.35 -13.07 -12.18
N HIS A 851 17.83 -14.08 -12.89
CA HIS A 851 16.88 -15.02 -12.32
C HIS A 851 17.48 -15.78 -11.14
N GLN A 852 18.72 -16.26 -11.26
CA GLN A 852 19.39 -17.00 -10.17
C GLN A 852 19.52 -16.14 -8.91
N VAL A 853 19.98 -14.89 -9.04
CA VAL A 853 20.12 -13.94 -7.93
C VAL A 853 18.77 -13.65 -7.28
N MET A 854 17.72 -13.40 -8.07
CA MET A 854 16.38 -13.07 -7.56
C MET A 854 15.73 -14.29 -6.90
N THR A 855 15.96 -15.48 -7.45
CA THR A 855 15.44 -16.73 -6.92
C THR A 855 16.14 -17.13 -5.62
N GLU A 856 17.44 -16.87 -5.49
CA GLU A 856 18.18 -17.06 -4.23
C GLU A 856 17.61 -16.15 -3.13
N ALA A 857 17.44 -14.85 -3.40
CA ALA A 857 16.82 -13.92 -2.45
C ALA A 857 15.40 -14.35 -2.03
N LEU A 858 14.58 -14.82 -2.97
CA LEU A 858 13.25 -15.37 -2.68
C LEU A 858 13.30 -16.68 -1.88
N SER A 859 14.33 -17.51 -2.10
CA SER A 859 14.50 -18.74 -1.35
C SER A 859 14.82 -18.46 0.12
N ASP A 860 15.67 -17.47 0.40
CA ASP A 860 15.98 -17.04 1.77
C ASP A 860 14.74 -16.45 2.44
N TYR A 861 13.97 -15.61 1.74
CA TYR A 861 12.69 -15.09 2.22
C TYR A 861 11.72 -16.20 2.63
N ALA A 862 11.56 -17.22 1.78
CA ALA A 862 10.65 -18.33 2.04
C ALA A 862 11.09 -19.17 3.24
N VAL A 863 12.40 -19.33 3.44
CA VAL A 863 12.98 -20.01 4.62
C VAL A 863 12.74 -19.21 5.89
N ASP A 864 13.01 -17.91 5.87
CA ASP A 864 12.82 -17.01 7.01
C ASP A 864 11.35 -16.91 7.44
N ASN A 865 10.43 -17.11 6.48
CA ASN A 865 8.99 -17.04 6.68
C ASN A 865 8.29 -18.42 6.59
N LEU A 866 8.99 -19.49 6.96
CA LEU A 866 8.50 -20.88 6.89
C LEU A 866 7.11 -21.07 7.50
N GLU A 867 6.83 -20.36 8.59
CA GLU A 867 5.58 -20.49 9.36
C GLU A 867 4.33 -20.10 8.58
N LEU A 868 4.47 -19.28 7.53
CA LEU A 868 3.36 -18.88 6.65
C LEU A 868 2.86 -20.03 5.78
N PHE A 869 3.72 -21.03 5.52
CA PHE A 869 3.42 -22.15 4.64
C PHE A 869 2.83 -23.32 5.43
N THR A 870 1.51 -23.37 5.45
CA THR A 870 0.72 -24.37 6.18
C THR A 870 0.06 -25.43 5.28
N SER A 871 0.14 -25.25 3.95
CA SER A 871 -0.46 -26.13 2.95
C SER A 871 0.62 -26.91 2.20
N ALA A 872 0.52 -28.24 2.17
CA ALA A 872 1.46 -29.09 1.42
C ALA A 872 1.38 -28.84 -0.09
N ARG A 873 0.19 -28.49 -0.60
CA ARG A 873 0.00 -28.12 -2.01
C ARG A 873 0.78 -26.88 -2.40
N ASP A 874 0.77 -25.87 -1.53
CA ASP A 874 1.50 -24.62 -1.78
C ASP A 874 3.00 -24.85 -1.69
N ILE A 875 3.47 -25.59 -0.67
CA ILE A 875 4.88 -25.97 -0.54
C ILE A 875 5.36 -26.76 -1.78
N ALA A 876 4.56 -27.71 -2.27
CA ALA A 876 4.91 -28.49 -3.45
C ALA A 876 5.03 -27.62 -4.73
N ALA A 877 4.08 -26.72 -4.95
CA ALA A 877 4.12 -25.78 -6.07
C ALA A 877 5.33 -24.84 -5.98
N LEU A 878 5.61 -24.32 -4.78
CA LEU A 878 6.75 -23.47 -4.49
C LEU A 878 8.09 -24.17 -4.79
N LEU A 879 8.32 -25.36 -4.20
CA LEU A 879 9.56 -26.12 -4.38
C LEU A 879 9.76 -26.56 -5.83
N HIS A 880 8.68 -26.94 -6.53
CA HIS A 880 8.74 -27.27 -7.94
C HIS A 880 9.14 -26.07 -8.80
N GLY A 881 8.52 -24.91 -8.57
CA GLY A 881 8.87 -23.68 -9.27
C GLY A 881 10.33 -23.27 -9.01
N PHE A 882 10.81 -23.36 -7.76
CA PHE A 882 12.22 -23.13 -7.42
C PHE A 882 13.17 -24.09 -8.14
N ALA A 883 12.83 -25.38 -8.19
CA ALA A 883 13.63 -26.38 -8.89
C ALA A 883 13.73 -26.08 -10.39
N LYS A 884 12.63 -25.65 -11.01
CA LYS A 884 12.59 -25.24 -12.41
C LYS A 884 13.34 -23.93 -12.69
N LEU A 885 13.30 -22.98 -11.76
CA LEU A 885 14.13 -21.77 -11.77
C LEU A 885 15.62 -22.05 -11.46
N GLN A 886 16.03 -23.31 -11.36
CA GLN A 886 17.39 -23.74 -11.07
C GLN A 886 17.92 -23.28 -9.70
N CYS A 887 17.02 -23.04 -8.74
CA CYS A 887 17.39 -22.76 -7.36
C CYS A 887 17.88 -24.05 -6.68
N THR A 888 19.17 -24.10 -6.38
CA THR A 888 19.83 -25.25 -5.73
C THR A 888 20.14 -25.02 -4.25
N ASN A 889 19.55 -23.98 -3.64
CA ASN A 889 19.75 -23.66 -2.21
C ASN A 889 19.31 -24.85 -1.33
N ARG A 890 20.29 -25.60 -0.79
CA ARG A 890 20.02 -26.79 0.03
C ARG A 890 19.24 -26.46 1.31
N ASN A 891 19.39 -25.25 1.85
CA ASN A 891 18.71 -24.85 3.08
C ASN A 891 17.18 -24.84 2.88
N LEU A 892 16.72 -24.28 1.74
CA LEU A 892 15.31 -24.29 1.34
C LEU A 892 14.71 -25.70 1.40
N TYR A 893 15.29 -26.65 0.66
CA TYR A 893 14.76 -28.02 0.59
C TYR A 893 14.86 -28.75 1.94
N SER A 894 15.91 -28.51 2.73
CA SER A 894 16.07 -29.09 4.06
C SER A 894 14.96 -28.62 5.02
N VAL A 895 14.76 -27.32 5.13
CA VAL A 895 13.78 -26.70 6.04
C VAL A 895 12.36 -27.10 5.64
N PHE A 896 12.01 -26.99 4.35
CA PHE A 896 10.68 -27.37 3.87
C PHE A 896 10.43 -28.89 3.94
N SER A 897 11.46 -29.74 3.82
CA SER A 897 11.29 -31.19 4.05
C SER A 897 10.87 -31.49 5.49
N THR A 898 11.41 -30.75 6.46
CA THR A 898 11.05 -30.88 7.88
C THR A 898 9.65 -30.30 8.14
N GLN A 899 9.30 -29.19 7.50
CA GLN A 899 7.97 -28.59 7.59
C GLN A 899 6.87 -29.52 7.03
N LEU A 900 7.11 -30.17 5.88
CA LEU A 900 6.19 -31.14 5.30
C LEU A 900 5.91 -32.35 6.20
N LEU A 901 6.84 -32.73 7.08
CA LEU A 901 6.66 -33.80 8.06
C LEU A 901 5.72 -33.43 9.21
N ARG A 902 5.35 -32.15 9.37
CA ARG A 902 4.37 -31.75 10.40
C ARG A 902 3.00 -32.33 10.07
N ARG A 903 2.38 -33.01 11.06
CA ARG A 903 1.06 -33.66 10.95
C ARG A 903 -0.04 -32.83 10.26
N PRO A 904 -0.26 -31.54 10.58
CA PRO A 904 -1.32 -30.77 9.92
C PRO A 904 -1.04 -30.53 8.43
N ILE A 905 0.24 -30.41 8.05
CA ILE A 905 0.65 -30.12 6.68
C ILE A 905 0.56 -31.39 5.83
N ILE A 906 1.11 -32.50 6.33
CA ILE A 906 1.08 -33.78 5.60
C ILE A 906 -0.35 -34.29 5.34
N ALA A 907 -1.32 -33.90 6.19
CA ALA A 907 -2.74 -34.23 6.00
C ALA A 907 -3.37 -33.51 4.78
N THR A 908 -2.77 -32.41 4.30
CA THR A 908 -3.22 -31.66 3.11
C THR A 908 -2.53 -32.11 1.83
N LEU A 909 -1.71 -33.17 1.90
CA LEU A 909 -0.90 -33.65 0.79
C LEU A 909 -1.77 -34.38 -0.25
N GLU A 910 -1.93 -33.78 -1.42
CA GLU A 910 -2.62 -34.38 -2.57
C GLU A 910 -1.63 -35.08 -3.51
N PHE A 911 -2.11 -36.04 -4.31
CA PHE A 911 -1.25 -36.84 -5.18
C PHE A 911 -0.40 -35.97 -6.14
N ARG A 912 -1.01 -34.94 -6.74
CA ARG A 912 -0.33 -34.05 -7.68
C ARG A 912 0.80 -33.31 -6.99
N SER A 913 0.62 -32.93 -5.73
CA SER A 913 1.65 -32.32 -4.90
C SER A 913 2.81 -33.28 -4.66
N ILE A 914 2.56 -34.59 -4.50
CA ILE A 914 3.61 -35.60 -4.36
C ILE A 914 4.48 -35.66 -5.62
N SER A 915 3.87 -35.70 -6.80
CA SER A 915 4.61 -35.74 -8.07
C SER A 915 5.51 -34.50 -8.21
N LEU A 916 4.98 -33.30 -7.89
CA LEU A 916 5.73 -32.05 -7.88
C LEU A 916 6.91 -32.08 -6.89
N LEU A 917 6.71 -32.63 -5.69
CA LEU A 917 7.77 -32.79 -4.69
C LEU A 917 8.86 -33.75 -5.18
N PHE A 918 8.51 -34.89 -5.78
CA PHE A 918 9.50 -35.81 -6.34
C PHE A 918 10.35 -35.13 -7.41
N PHE A 919 9.73 -34.37 -8.32
CA PHE A 919 10.47 -33.60 -9.31
C PHE A 919 11.40 -32.57 -8.66
N ALA A 920 10.89 -31.82 -7.69
CA ALA A 920 11.64 -30.76 -7.02
C ALA A 920 12.89 -31.31 -6.32
N PHE A 921 12.70 -32.28 -5.42
CA PHE A 921 13.79 -32.92 -4.68
C PHE A 921 14.76 -33.70 -5.59
N GLY A 922 14.24 -34.34 -6.64
CA GLY A 922 15.06 -35.03 -7.65
C GLY A 922 15.92 -34.10 -8.51
N SER A 923 15.41 -32.91 -8.82
CA SER A 923 16.15 -31.91 -9.60
C SER A 923 17.37 -31.39 -8.85
N VAL A 924 17.25 -31.19 -7.53
CA VAL A 924 18.36 -30.77 -6.66
C VAL A 924 19.14 -31.91 -6.02
N ARG A 925 18.74 -33.17 -6.28
CA ARG A 925 19.33 -34.40 -5.69
C ARG A 925 19.39 -34.35 -4.15
N PHE A 926 18.33 -33.85 -3.52
CA PHE A 926 18.22 -33.77 -2.07
C PHE A 926 17.30 -34.88 -1.53
N VAL A 927 17.70 -35.52 -0.44
CA VAL A 927 16.98 -36.64 0.16
C VAL A 927 16.73 -36.40 1.65
N ASN A 928 15.46 -36.41 2.03
CA ASN A 928 15.03 -36.63 3.42
C ASN A 928 14.34 -37.99 3.48
N LYS A 929 14.98 -38.97 4.14
CA LYS A 929 14.55 -40.37 4.12
C LYS A 929 13.12 -40.54 4.64
N ASP A 930 12.80 -39.93 5.78
CA ASP A 930 11.49 -40.09 6.43
C ASP A 930 10.37 -39.52 5.55
N LEU A 931 10.60 -38.35 4.95
CA LEU A 931 9.66 -37.74 4.02
C LEU A 931 9.47 -38.64 2.79
N MET A 932 10.55 -39.09 2.15
CA MET A 932 10.49 -39.91 0.94
C MET A 932 9.78 -41.24 1.18
N ASP A 933 10.00 -41.88 2.33
CA ASP A 933 9.28 -43.10 2.71
C ASP A 933 7.76 -42.87 2.80
N ILE A 934 7.32 -41.75 3.37
CA ILE A 934 5.89 -41.39 3.46
C ILE A 934 5.32 -41.05 2.08
N LEU A 935 6.04 -40.25 1.27
CA LEU A 935 5.63 -39.89 -0.08
C LEU A 935 5.47 -41.12 -0.96
N CYS A 936 6.44 -42.03 -0.98
CA CYS A 936 6.37 -43.27 -1.75
C CYS A 936 5.21 -44.17 -1.31
N ARG A 937 4.96 -44.32 0.00
CA ARG A 937 3.82 -45.10 0.50
C ARG A 937 2.49 -44.49 0.07
N THR A 938 2.34 -43.18 0.21
CA THR A 938 1.10 -42.46 -0.14
C THR A 938 0.85 -42.50 -1.65
N PHE A 939 1.91 -42.32 -2.46
CA PHE A 939 1.83 -42.40 -3.91
C PHE A 939 1.37 -43.79 -4.38
N ILE A 940 1.94 -44.86 -3.79
CA ILE A 940 1.55 -46.24 -4.07
C ILE A 940 0.07 -46.52 -3.77
N VAL A 941 -0.51 -45.89 -2.74
CA VAL A 941 -1.93 -46.06 -2.38
C VAL A 941 -2.86 -45.49 -3.45
N HIS A 942 -2.44 -44.45 -4.16
CA HIS A 942 -3.24 -43.75 -5.17
C HIS A 942 -2.82 -44.01 -6.61
N ILE A 943 -1.95 -45.00 -6.83
CA ILE A 943 -1.29 -45.26 -8.11
C ILE A 943 -2.25 -45.52 -9.28
N ASP A 944 -3.40 -46.14 -8.99
CA ASP A 944 -4.40 -46.50 -9.99
C ASP A 944 -5.10 -45.27 -10.61
N SER A 945 -5.07 -44.13 -9.92
CA SER A 945 -5.69 -42.87 -10.34
C SER A 945 -4.76 -41.93 -11.14
N LEU A 946 -3.52 -42.35 -11.39
CA LEU A 946 -2.50 -41.49 -12.00
C LEU A 946 -2.55 -41.52 -13.52
N ALA A 947 -2.40 -40.34 -14.13
CA ALA A 947 -2.16 -40.19 -15.55
C ALA A 947 -0.69 -40.46 -15.90
N ALA A 948 -0.42 -40.82 -17.15
CA ALA A 948 0.93 -41.06 -17.66
C ALA A 948 1.96 -39.96 -17.30
N PRO A 949 1.69 -38.64 -17.48
CA PRO A 949 2.66 -37.60 -17.15
C PRO A 949 3.08 -37.58 -15.68
N ASP A 950 2.15 -37.83 -14.76
CA ASP A 950 2.43 -37.83 -13.31
C ASP A 950 3.31 -39.01 -12.91
N VAL A 951 3.09 -40.17 -13.54
CA VAL A 951 3.90 -41.38 -13.36
C VAL A 951 5.33 -41.13 -13.80
N LEU A 952 5.53 -40.61 -15.03
CA LEU A 952 6.87 -40.33 -15.55
C LEU A 952 7.60 -39.28 -14.71
N MET A 953 6.93 -38.19 -14.36
CA MET A 953 7.54 -37.10 -13.59
C MET A 953 8.03 -37.59 -12.22
N SER A 954 7.20 -38.39 -11.53
CA SER A 954 7.52 -38.97 -10.23
C SER A 954 8.70 -39.95 -10.31
N LEU A 955 8.68 -40.83 -11.33
CA LEU A 955 9.74 -41.81 -11.57
C LEU A 955 11.09 -41.13 -11.86
N ARG A 956 11.11 -40.10 -12.72
CA ARG A 956 12.31 -39.31 -13.02
C ARG A 956 12.83 -38.56 -11.81
N GLY A 957 11.93 -38.04 -10.96
CA GLY A 957 12.30 -37.39 -9.71
C GLY A 957 13.04 -38.35 -8.78
N LEU A 958 12.45 -39.52 -8.53
CA LEU A 958 13.01 -40.56 -7.65
C LEU A 958 14.31 -41.16 -8.18
N SER A 959 14.40 -41.45 -9.49
CA SER A 959 15.62 -42.04 -10.07
C SER A 959 16.81 -41.09 -9.96
N ARG A 960 16.60 -39.78 -10.11
CA ARG A 960 17.66 -38.76 -9.94
C ARG A 960 18.15 -38.61 -8.50
N MET A 961 17.34 -39.01 -7.51
CA MET A 961 17.75 -39.09 -6.11
C MET A 961 18.50 -40.41 -5.79
N SER A 962 18.57 -41.34 -6.73
CA SER A 962 19.18 -42.67 -6.58
C SER A 962 18.64 -43.46 -5.37
N LEU A 963 17.33 -43.33 -5.12
CA LEU A 963 16.65 -44.02 -4.02
C LEU A 963 16.14 -45.38 -4.46
N LEU A 964 16.69 -46.45 -3.89
CA LEU A 964 16.24 -47.81 -4.14
C LEU A 964 14.99 -48.12 -3.31
N ASN A 965 13.84 -48.22 -3.99
CA ASN A 965 12.58 -48.68 -3.39
C ASN A 965 11.91 -49.69 -4.33
N ALA A 966 12.29 -50.96 -4.21
CA ALA A 966 11.82 -52.04 -5.07
C ALA A 966 10.28 -52.16 -5.08
N ALA A 967 9.60 -51.85 -3.97
CA ALA A 967 8.14 -51.88 -3.91
C ALA A 967 7.50 -50.77 -4.75
N PHE A 968 8.09 -49.57 -4.72
CA PHE A 968 7.68 -48.44 -5.55
C PHE A 968 7.90 -48.74 -7.02
N TYR A 969 9.13 -49.08 -7.42
CA TYR A 969 9.47 -49.34 -8.83
C TYR A 969 8.66 -50.50 -9.41
N ARG A 970 8.42 -51.57 -8.66
CA ARG A 970 7.57 -52.68 -9.15
C ARG A 970 6.15 -52.23 -9.46
N LYS A 971 5.49 -51.55 -8.51
CA LYS A 971 4.10 -51.10 -8.69
C LYS A 971 3.96 -50.04 -9.78
N VAL A 972 4.87 -49.07 -9.81
CA VAL A 972 4.90 -48.02 -10.85
C VAL A 972 5.22 -48.60 -12.21
N GLY A 973 6.10 -49.61 -12.29
CA GLY A 973 6.40 -50.31 -13.53
C GLY A 973 5.17 -51.05 -14.08
N THR A 974 4.44 -51.76 -13.21
CA THR A 974 3.17 -52.40 -13.60
C THR A 974 2.18 -51.37 -14.13
N LYS A 975 1.99 -50.24 -13.42
CA LYS A 975 1.08 -49.18 -13.88
C LYS A 975 1.54 -48.55 -15.21
N ALA A 976 2.83 -48.32 -15.37
CA ALA A 976 3.40 -47.77 -16.60
C ALA A 976 3.18 -48.69 -17.81
N ILE A 977 3.18 -50.01 -17.62
CA ILE A 977 2.83 -50.98 -18.66
C ILE A 977 1.35 -50.85 -19.04
N GLU A 978 0.45 -50.73 -18.06
CA GLU A 978 -1.00 -50.60 -18.31
C GLU A 978 -1.34 -49.38 -19.17
N ILE A 979 -0.68 -48.24 -18.90
CA ILE A 979 -0.93 -46.96 -19.59
C ILE A 979 0.15 -46.65 -20.65
N ILE A 980 0.89 -47.66 -21.12
CA ILE A 980 2.06 -47.46 -21.97
C ILE A 980 1.74 -46.72 -23.28
N ASP A 981 0.53 -46.94 -23.80
CA ASP A 981 0.02 -46.32 -25.03
C ASP A 981 -0.28 -44.82 -24.87
N GLU A 982 -0.40 -44.33 -23.64
CA GLU A 982 -0.56 -42.89 -23.34
C GLU A 982 0.77 -42.11 -23.40
N PHE A 983 1.91 -42.81 -23.34
CA PHE A 983 3.22 -42.17 -23.37
C PHE A 983 3.70 -41.94 -24.82
N PRO A 984 4.12 -40.72 -25.19
CA PRO A 984 4.82 -40.50 -26.45
C PRO A 984 6.18 -41.22 -26.44
N LEU A 985 6.75 -41.48 -27.62
CA LEU A 985 8.01 -42.23 -27.77
C LEU A 985 9.14 -41.69 -26.89
N GLN A 986 9.32 -40.36 -26.83
CA GLN A 986 10.34 -39.76 -25.97
C GLN A 986 10.12 -40.06 -24.49
N ALA A 987 8.86 -40.05 -24.04
CA ALA A 987 8.52 -40.39 -22.65
C ALA A 987 8.78 -41.88 -22.35
N GLN A 988 8.60 -42.77 -23.32
CA GLN A 988 8.94 -44.18 -23.20
C GLN A 988 10.46 -44.38 -23.01
N CYS A 989 11.28 -43.66 -23.80
CA CYS A 989 12.74 -43.64 -23.63
C CYS A 989 13.14 -43.10 -22.25
N ASP A 990 12.53 -41.99 -21.81
CA ASP A 990 12.80 -41.39 -20.51
C ASP A 990 12.40 -42.31 -19.34
N LEU A 991 11.30 -43.05 -19.50
CA LEU A 991 10.83 -44.03 -18.51
C LEU A 991 11.83 -45.17 -18.36
N LEU A 992 12.28 -45.73 -19.48
CA LEU A 992 13.32 -46.75 -19.51
C LEU A 992 14.62 -46.26 -18.87
N HIS A 993 15.05 -45.04 -19.21
CA HIS A 993 16.26 -44.44 -18.66
C HIS A 993 16.17 -44.27 -17.14
N ALA A 994 15.01 -43.90 -16.60
CA ALA A 994 14.83 -43.75 -15.16
C ALA A 994 14.95 -45.07 -14.39
N TYR A 995 14.60 -46.23 -14.98
CA TYR A 995 14.88 -47.54 -14.38
C TYR A 995 16.35 -47.94 -14.53
N GLY A 996 16.94 -47.71 -15.71
CA GLY A 996 18.35 -47.97 -15.95
C GLY A 996 19.26 -47.19 -15.01
N ALA A 997 18.93 -45.93 -14.72
CA ALA A 997 19.71 -45.06 -13.83
C ALA A 997 19.78 -45.52 -12.36
N VAL A 998 18.82 -46.35 -11.91
CA VAL A 998 18.83 -46.96 -10.57
C VAL A 998 19.14 -48.45 -10.59
N GLU A 999 19.41 -49.02 -11.77
CA GLU A 999 19.72 -50.44 -11.98
C GLU A 999 18.62 -51.39 -11.45
N GLU A 1000 17.36 -50.95 -11.43
CA GLU A 1000 16.24 -51.76 -10.95
C GLU A 1000 15.68 -52.63 -12.08
N ALA A 1001 15.72 -53.95 -11.88
CA ALA A 1001 15.24 -54.90 -12.87
C ALA A 1001 13.70 -54.95 -12.93
N HIS A 1002 13.14 -54.72 -14.12
CA HIS A 1002 11.71 -54.94 -14.40
C HIS A 1002 11.53 -55.61 -15.78
N PRO A 1003 11.69 -56.95 -15.87
CA PRO A 1003 11.78 -57.67 -17.15
C PRO A 1003 10.62 -57.42 -18.11
N GLU A 1004 9.39 -57.38 -17.60
CA GLU A 1004 8.19 -57.15 -18.42
C GLU A 1004 8.13 -55.74 -19.01
N LEU A 1005 8.59 -54.73 -18.25
CA LEU A 1005 8.62 -53.35 -18.69
C LEU A 1005 9.73 -53.14 -19.73
N ALA A 1006 10.92 -53.71 -19.47
CA ALA A 1006 12.04 -53.70 -20.40
C ALA A 1006 11.66 -54.30 -21.75
N ALA A 1007 11.06 -55.50 -21.77
CA ALA A 1007 10.63 -56.17 -23.00
C ALA A 1007 9.49 -55.44 -23.73
N THR A 1008 8.60 -54.76 -23.00
CA THR A 1008 7.50 -54.00 -23.61
C THR A 1008 8.02 -52.70 -24.24
N LEU A 1009 8.87 -51.96 -23.53
CA LEU A 1009 9.48 -50.72 -24.03
C LEU A 1009 10.47 -50.98 -25.16
N SER A 1010 11.30 -52.04 -25.09
CA SER A 1010 12.24 -52.39 -26.16
C SER A 1010 11.51 -52.58 -27.49
N ARG A 1011 10.40 -53.34 -27.49
CA ARG A 1011 9.58 -53.59 -28.69
C ARG A 1011 8.90 -52.32 -29.22
N ARG A 1012 8.36 -51.48 -28.33
CA ARG A 1012 7.66 -50.24 -28.74
C ARG A 1012 8.62 -49.18 -29.27
N ILE A 1013 9.76 -49.00 -28.60
CA ILE A 1013 10.81 -48.08 -29.06
C ILE A 1013 11.40 -48.57 -30.38
N ALA A 1014 11.62 -49.88 -30.53
CA ALA A 1014 12.05 -50.47 -31.80
C ALA A 1014 11.08 -50.17 -32.96
N ALA A 1015 9.77 -50.29 -32.72
CA ALA A 1015 8.75 -49.98 -33.73
C ALA A 1015 8.74 -48.49 -34.15
N GLY A 1016 9.19 -47.59 -33.27
CA GLY A 1016 9.29 -46.15 -33.52
C GLY A 1016 10.72 -45.63 -33.74
N VAL A 1017 11.71 -46.50 -33.89
CA VAL A 1017 13.14 -46.14 -33.77
C VAL A 1017 13.58 -45.04 -34.76
N GLU A 1018 13.00 -45.03 -35.97
CA GLU A 1018 13.27 -44.04 -37.02
C GLU A 1018 12.80 -42.62 -36.64
N SER A 1019 11.91 -42.49 -35.66
CA SER A 1019 11.39 -41.21 -35.18
C SER A 1019 12.11 -40.67 -33.94
N LEU A 1020 13.18 -41.34 -33.51
CA LEU A 1020 14.02 -40.87 -32.41
C LEU A 1020 14.81 -39.61 -32.81
N PRO A 1021 15.00 -38.65 -31.88
CA PRO A 1021 15.63 -37.36 -32.20
C PRO A 1021 17.13 -37.48 -32.49
N SER A 1022 17.82 -38.52 -31.97
CA SER A 1022 19.24 -38.75 -32.23
C SER A 1022 19.65 -40.19 -31.97
N VAL A 1023 20.78 -40.59 -32.54
CA VAL A 1023 21.43 -41.89 -32.27
C VAL A 1023 21.85 -42.01 -30.80
N SER A 1024 22.24 -40.90 -30.16
CA SER A 1024 22.62 -40.90 -28.75
C SER A 1024 21.47 -41.38 -27.85
N VAL A 1025 20.22 -40.98 -28.14
CA VAL A 1025 19.03 -41.48 -27.41
C VAL A 1025 18.86 -42.99 -27.61
N ALA A 1026 19.09 -43.51 -28.83
CA ALA A 1026 19.05 -44.95 -29.06
C ALA A 1026 20.15 -45.69 -28.28
N THR A 1027 21.35 -45.10 -28.16
CA THR A 1027 22.42 -45.67 -27.32
C THR A 1027 22.11 -45.62 -25.82
N ASP A 1028 21.43 -44.56 -25.35
CA ASP A 1028 20.96 -44.46 -23.97
C ASP A 1028 19.89 -45.50 -23.64
N VAL A 1029 19.00 -45.79 -24.60
CA VAL A 1029 18.01 -46.87 -24.50
C VAL A 1029 18.72 -48.22 -24.34
N LEU A 1030 19.72 -48.52 -25.17
CA LEU A 1030 20.49 -49.76 -25.08
C LEU A 1030 21.24 -49.88 -23.74
N ALA A 1031 21.88 -48.79 -23.29
CA ALA A 1031 22.56 -48.76 -22.00
C ALA A 1031 21.57 -48.97 -20.83
N SER A 1032 20.39 -48.38 -20.90
CA SER A 1032 19.36 -48.50 -19.86
C SER A 1032 18.78 -49.92 -19.82
N LEU A 1033 18.52 -50.55 -20.97
CA LEU A 1033 18.12 -51.97 -21.04
C LEU A 1033 19.17 -52.89 -20.43
N TRP A 1034 20.45 -52.65 -20.74
CA TRP A 1034 21.55 -53.40 -20.16
C TRP A 1034 21.62 -53.25 -18.64
N LEU A 1035 21.52 -52.02 -18.11
CA LEU A 1035 21.54 -51.74 -16.68
C LEU A 1035 20.32 -52.30 -15.93
N MET A 1036 19.17 -52.45 -16.61
CA MET A 1036 17.99 -53.15 -16.07
C MET A 1036 18.12 -54.68 -16.09
N GLY A 1037 19.22 -55.22 -16.62
CA GLY A 1037 19.46 -56.65 -16.73
C GLY A 1037 18.73 -57.33 -17.89
N ALA A 1038 18.32 -56.57 -18.93
CA ALA A 1038 17.73 -57.16 -20.13
C ALA A 1038 18.76 -58.00 -20.90
N ASN A 1039 18.29 -59.07 -21.53
CA ASN A 1039 19.16 -59.91 -22.35
C ASN A 1039 19.39 -59.27 -23.73
N MET A 1040 20.55 -58.63 -23.89
CA MET A 1040 20.95 -57.94 -25.12
C MET A 1040 21.09 -58.86 -26.35
N THR A 1041 21.10 -60.18 -26.18
CA THR A 1041 21.38 -61.15 -27.26
C THR A 1041 20.14 -61.84 -27.86
N MET A 1042 18.98 -61.74 -27.21
CA MET A 1042 17.79 -62.56 -27.56
C MET A 1042 16.53 -61.74 -27.85
N ASP A 1043 16.57 -60.40 -27.72
CA ASP A 1043 15.41 -59.53 -27.91
C ASP A 1043 15.44 -58.90 -29.32
N GLU A 1044 14.47 -59.26 -30.16
CA GLU A 1044 14.30 -58.72 -31.53
C GLU A 1044 14.16 -57.19 -31.55
N GLY A 1045 13.59 -56.59 -30.49
CA GLY A 1045 13.50 -55.15 -30.35
C GLY A 1045 14.87 -54.49 -30.17
N ILE A 1046 15.76 -55.14 -29.41
CA ILE A 1046 17.13 -54.67 -29.21
C ILE A 1046 17.92 -54.74 -30.51
N GLU A 1047 17.81 -55.83 -31.27
CA GLU A 1047 18.47 -55.95 -32.58
C GLU A 1047 18.06 -54.82 -33.53
N THR A 1048 16.77 -54.52 -33.59
CA THR A 1048 16.24 -53.42 -34.43
C THR A 1048 16.81 -52.06 -34.03
N ILE A 1049 16.94 -51.79 -32.72
CA ILE A 1049 17.53 -50.55 -32.21
C ILE A 1049 19.03 -50.48 -32.53
N VAL A 1050 19.75 -51.61 -32.45
CA VAL A 1050 21.17 -51.64 -32.82
C VAL A 1050 21.37 -51.44 -34.30
N ASP A 1051 20.54 -52.03 -35.16
CA ASP A 1051 20.61 -51.84 -36.60
C ASP A 1051 20.40 -50.36 -36.98
N TYR A 1052 19.54 -49.65 -36.24
CA TYR A 1052 19.42 -48.19 -36.37
C TYR A 1052 20.71 -47.46 -35.97
N VAL A 1053 21.33 -47.81 -34.85
CA VAL A 1053 22.61 -47.24 -34.40
C VAL A 1053 23.75 -47.53 -35.39
N VAL A 1054 23.79 -48.73 -35.98
CA VAL A 1054 24.76 -49.13 -36.99
C VAL A 1054 24.59 -48.29 -38.26
N ARG A 1055 23.35 -48.11 -38.74
CA ARG A 1055 23.06 -47.28 -39.93
C ARG A 1055 23.46 -45.83 -39.76
N HIS A 1056 23.35 -45.30 -38.54
CA HIS A 1056 23.69 -43.91 -38.21
C HIS A 1056 24.98 -43.81 -37.38
N ALA A 1057 25.90 -44.77 -37.52
CA ALA A 1057 27.14 -44.80 -36.74
C ALA A 1057 28.03 -43.55 -36.93
N SER A 1058 27.87 -42.85 -38.06
CA SER A 1058 28.54 -41.57 -38.35
C SER A 1058 28.14 -40.43 -37.42
N GLU A 1059 27.04 -40.55 -36.66
CA GLU A 1059 26.56 -39.52 -35.72
C GLU A 1059 26.98 -39.80 -34.28
N LEU A 1060 27.61 -40.97 -34.00
CA LEU A 1060 28.02 -41.34 -32.66
C LEU A 1060 29.03 -40.35 -32.07
N THR A 1061 28.83 -40.02 -30.80
CA THR A 1061 29.74 -39.20 -30.00
C THR A 1061 30.71 -40.06 -29.18
N GLY A 1062 31.78 -39.47 -28.66
CA GLY A 1062 32.72 -40.15 -27.76
C GLY A 1062 32.03 -40.85 -26.56
N PRO A 1063 31.16 -40.15 -25.81
CA PRO A 1063 30.38 -40.74 -24.72
C PRO A 1063 29.49 -41.91 -25.14
N ASP A 1064 28.86 -41.85 -26.32
CA ASP A 1064 28.01 -42.94 -26.82
C ASP A 1064 28.86 -44.20 -27.08
N MET A 1065 30.04 -44.03 -27.69
CA MET A 1065 30.97 -45.13 -27.93
C MET A 1065 31.46 -45.76 -26.62
N MET A 1066 31.70 -44.96 -25.58
CA MET A 1066 32.07 -45.48 -24.24
C MET A 1066 30.97 -46.35 -23.63
N LYS A 1067 29.70 -45.93 -23.73
CA LYS A 1067 28.55 -46.72 -23.26
C LYS A 1067 28.46 -48.05 -24.01
N LEU A 1068 28.52 -48.00 -25.35
CA LEU A 1068 28.47 -49.20 -26.20
C LEU A 1068 29.65 -50.16 -25.93
N CYS A 1069 30.87 -49.64 -25.74
CA CYS A 1069 32.03 -50.43 -25.32
C CYS A 1069 31.78 -51.13 -23.98
N SER A 1070 31.19 -50.42 -23.01
CA SER A 1070 30.88 -50.97 -21.68
C SER A 1070 29.86 -52.11 -21.76
N ILE A 1071 28.80 -51.94 -22.56
CA ILE A 1071 27.78 -52.99 -22.77
C ILE A 1071 28.42 -54.21 -23.43
N THR A 1072 29.17 -54.01 -24.52
CA THR A 1072 29.76 -55.09 -25.32
C THR A 1072 30.81 -55.89 -24.54
N LEU A 1073 31.66 -55.22 -23.77
CA LEU A 1073 32.65 -55.87 -22.91
C LEU A 1073 31.99 -56.69 -21.79
N ASN A 1074 31.00 -56.12 -21.10
CA ASN A 1074 30.38 -56.79 -19.95
C ASN A 1074 29.49 -57.98 -20.33
N GLN A 1075 28.73 -57.86 -21.43
CA GLN A 1075 27.82 -58.92 -21.88
C GLN A 1075 28.50 -59.92 -22.84
N ASN A 1076 29.79 -59.73 -23.15
CA ASN A 1076 30.49 -60.45 -24.22
C ASN A 1076 29.69 -60.44 -25.53
N TRP A 1077 29.09 -59.28 -25.83
CA TRP A 1077 28.11 -59.13 -26.90
C TRP A 1077 28.84 -58.88 -28.23
N LYS A 1078 28.83 -59.92 -29.07
CA LYS A 1078 29.55 -59.93 -30.34
C LYS A 1078 28.66 -59.44 -31.48
N GLN A 1079 28.68 -58.13 -31.72
CA GLN A 1079 28.03 -57.52 -32.88
C GLN A 1079 29.07 -56.84 -33.79
N PRO A 1080 29.61 -57.56 -34.79
CA PRO A 1080 30.74 -57.08 -35.59
C PRO A 1080 30.45 -55.77 -36.35
N GLN A 1081 29.22 -55.58 -36.80
CA GLN A 1081 28.80 -54.39 -37.56
C GLN A 1081 28.81 -53.12 -36.70
N LEU A 1082 28.31 -53.22 -35.46
CA LEU A 1082 28.37 -52.12 -34.48
C LEU A 1082 29.81 -51.75 -34.13
N LEU A 1083 30.65 -52.76 -33.87
CA LEU A 1083 32.06 -52.55 -33.55
C LEU A 1083 32.85 -51.93 -34.72
N HIS A 1084 32.55 -52.30 -35.96
CA HIS A 1084 33.13 -51.65 -37.15
C HIS A 1084 32.65 -50.21 -37.31
N GLY A 1085 31.35 -49.95 -37.11
CA GLY A 1085 30.79 -48.60 -37.15
C GLY A 1085 31.44 -47.66 -36.11
N MET A 1086 31.55 -48.13 -34.87
CA MET A 1086 32.25 -47.41 -33.78
C MET A 1086 33.72 -47.17 -34.10
N ALA A 1087 34.44 -48.19 -34.59
CA ALA A 1087 35.85 -48.07 -34.95
C ALA A 1087 36.07 -47.05 -36.06
N THR A 1088 35.20 -47.04 -37.08
CA THR A 1088 35.25 -46.08 -38.20
C THR A 1088 35.00 -44.66 -37.70
N ARG A 1089 33.96 -44.47 -36.88
CA ARG A 1089 33.63 -43.16 -36.33
C ARG A 1089 34.69 -42.63 -35.37
N ALA A 1090 35.30 -43.48 -34.55
CA ALA A 1090 36.40 -43.10 -33.68
C ALA A 1090 37.59 -42.56 -34.49
N ILE A 1091 37.94 -43.18 -35.63
CA ILE A 1091 38.98 -42.67 -36.52
C ILE A 1091 38.60 -41.28 -37.05
N GLU A 1092 37.38 -41.09 -37.53
CA GLU A 1092 36.91 -39.79 -38.04
C GLU A 1092 36.97 -38.68 -36.97
N LEU A 1093 36.55 -38.98 -35.74
CA LEU A 1093 36.61 -38.02 -34.63
C LEU A 1093 38.04 -37.73 -34.20
N GLN A 1094 38.94 -38.71 -34.28
CA GLN A 1094 40.37 -38.51 -34.01
C GLN A 1094 41.02 -37.61 -35.08
N GLU A 1095 40.69 -37.79 -36.36
CA GLU A 1095 41.19 -36.93 -37.45
C GLU A 1095 40.76 -35.46 -37.29
N LYS A 1096 39.62 -35.22 -36.64
CA LYS A 1096 39.12 -33.89 -36.31
C LYS A 1096 39.59 -33.37 -34.94
N GLU A 1097 40.45 -34.11 -34.24
CA GLU A 1097 40.92 -33.81 -32.88
C GLU A 1097 39.78 -33.69 -31.84
N GLN A 1098 38.64 -34.34 -32.08
CA GLN A 1098 37.44 -34.29 -31.22
C GLN A 1098 37.25 -35.56 -30.37
N LEU A 1099 38.16 -36.53 -30.48
CA LEU A 1099 38.09 -37.78 -29.73
C LEU A 1099 38.92 -37.72 -28.45
N GLU A 1100 38.31 -38.05 -27.31
CA GLU A 1100 39.04 -38.22 -26.06
C GLU A 1100 39.93 -39.48 -26.08
N PRO A 1101 41.15 -39.41 -25.54
CA PRO A 1101 42.07 -40.56 -25.54
C PRO A 1101 41.60 -41.75 -24.69
N THR A 1102 40.76 -41.50 -23.68
CA THR A 1102 40.03 -42.53 -22.93
C THR A 1102 39.08 -43.35 -23.81
N THR A 1103 38.34 -42.66 -24.68
CA THR A 1103 37.39 -43.29 -25.62
C THR A 1103 38.14 -44.09 -26.69
N ALA A 1104 39.21 -43.53 -27.24
CA ALA A 1104 40.08 -44.23 -28.19
C ALA A 1104 40.62 -45.56 -27.61
N ARG A 1105 40.99 -45.53 -26.32
CA ARG A 1105 41.46 -46.73 -25.62
C ARG A 1105 40.35 -47.76 -25.43
N ALA A 1106 39.18 -47.34 -24.94
CA ALA A 1106 38.05 -48.24 -24.72
C ALA A 1106 37.62 -48.96 -26.00
N VAL A 1107 37.59 -48.25 -27.14
CA VAL A 1107 37.27 -48.85 -28.45
C VAL A 1107 38.30 -49.91 -28.84
N LEU A 1108 39.60 -49.64 -28.67
CA LEU A 1108 40.67 -50.60 -28.97
C LEU A 1108 40.63 -51.84 -28.06
N ASP A 1109 40.37 -51.64 -26.77
CA ASP A 1109 40.24 -52.72 -25.79
C ASP A 1109 39.02 -53.59 -26.11
N THR A 1110 37.90 -52.97 -26.49
CA THR A 1110 36.67 -53.66 -26.92
C THR A 1110 36.90 -54.48 -28.19
N LEU A 1111 37.49 -53.89 -29.23
CA LEU A 1111 37.83 -54.61 -30.47
C LEU A 1111 38.74 -55.82 -30.21
N SER A 1112 39.72 -55.65 -29.32
CA SER A 1112 40.68 -56.70 -28.99
C SER A 1112 40.05 -57.81 -28.14
N SER A 1113 39.24 -57.45 -27.15
CA SER A 1113 38.49 -58.39 -26.29
C SER A 1113 37.46 -59.21 -27.10
N GLN A 1114 36.75 -58.56 -28.02
CA GLN A 1114 35.75 -59.19 -28.88
C GLN A 1114 36.34 -59.90 -30.11
N LEU A 1115 37.68 -59.92 -30.25
CA LEU A 1115 38.41 -60.53 -31.38
C LEU A 1115 38.00 -59.98 -32.76
N VAL A 1116 37.60 -58.70 -32.83
CA VAL A 1116 37.24 -58.02 -34.08
C VAL A 1116 38.46 -57.29 -34.63
N PHE A 1117 38.88 -57.67 -35.84
CA PHE A 1117 40.07 -57.11 -36.48
C PHE A 1117 39.73 -55.86 -37.31
N HIS A 1118 40.18 -54.68 -36.85
CA HIS A 1118 40.05 -53.42 -37.59
C HIS A 1118 41.40 -52.71 -37.70
N GLN A 1119 42.15 -52.98 -38.77
CA GLN A 1119 43.55 -52.56 -38.92
C GLN A 1119 43.74 -51.04 -38.87
N ALA A 1120 42.87 -50.27 -39.54
CA ALA A 1120 42.95 -48.82 -39.56
C ALA A 1120 42.76 -48.19 -38.17
N ALA A 1121 41.90 -48.77 -37.33
CA ALA A 1121 41.61 -48.25 -35.99
C ALA A 1121 42.80 -48.52 -35.06
N ARG A 1122 43.41 -49.71 -35.14
CA ARG A 1122 44.62 -50.05 -34.36
C ARG A 1122 45.79 -49.15 -34.70
N VAL A 1123 46.00 -48.79 -35.97
CA VAL A 1123 47.09 -47.89 -36.34
C VAL A 1123 46.79 -46.47 -35.87
N ARG A 1124 45.63 -45.91 -36.24
CA ARG A 1124 45.34 -44.48 -36.03
C ARG A 1124 45.01 -44.13 -34.58
N LEU A 1125 44.25 -44.97 -33.86
CA LEU A 1125 43.84 -44.70 -32.48
C LEU A 1125 44.91 -45.09 -31.44
N SER A 1126 45.90 -45.94 -31.78
CA SER A 1126 46.88 -46.42 -30.80
C SER A 1126 47.77 -45.33 -30.22
N GLN A 1127 48.16 -44.34 -31.04
CA GLN A 1127 48.97 -43.21 -30.57
C GLN A 1127 48.20 -42.39 -29.53
N LEU A 1128 46.94 -42.08 -29.82
CA LEU A 1128 46.06 -41.34 -28.91
C LEU A 1128 45.76 -42.15 -27.64
N ALA A 1129 45.45 -43.44 -27.75
CA ALA A 1129 45.17 -44.33 -26.61
C ALA A 1129 46.37 -44.58 -25.70
N ARG A 1130 47.62 -44.50 -26.22
CA ARG A 1130 48.84 -44.64 -25.41
C ARG A 1130 49.03 -43.49 -24.43
N THR A 1131 48.47 -42.30 -24.71
CA THR A 1131 48.60 -41.13 -23.81
C THR A 1131 47.93 -41.30 -22.46
N VAL A 1132 46.95 -42.22 -22.34
CA VAL A 1132 46.19 -42.50 -21.10
C VAL A 1132 46.50 -43.91 -20.55
N SER A 1133 47.35 -44.68 -21.24
CA SER A 1133 47.80 -45.98 -20.74
C SER A 1133 48.73 -45.79 -19.55
N LYS A 1134 48.53 -46.57 -18.47
CA LYS A 1134 49.45 -46.65 -17.32
C LYS A 1134 50.85 -47.20 -17.69
N GLU A 1135 51.07 -47.55 -18.95
CA GLU A 1135 52.35 -47.93 -19.54
C GLU A 1135 53.18 -46.72 -20.03
N THR A 1136 52.85 -45.50 -19.65
CA THR A 1136 53.82 -44.41 -19.70
C THR A 1136 54.81 -44.59 -18.56
N VAL A 1137 55.95 -45.21 -18.88
CA VAL A 1137 57.19 -44.93 -18.13
C VAL A 1137 57.38 -43.42 -18.25
N LEU A 1138 57.27 -42.68 -17.14
CA LEU A 1138 57.69 -41.29 -17.06
C LEU A 1138 59.21 -41.29 -17.27
N LEU A 1139 59.63 -41.25 -18.53
CA LEU A 1139 61.02 -41.03 -18.88
C LEU A 1139 61.37 -39.62 -18.40
N SER A 1140 62.47 -39.52 -17.65
CA SER A 1140 63.02 -38.24 -17.23
C SER A 1140 63.35 -37.38 -18.46
N GLY A 1141 63.39 -36.05 -18.33
CA GLY A 1141 63.62 -35.14 -19.46
C GLY A 1141 64.88 -35.48 -20.28
N GLU A 1142 65.91 -36.04 -19.65
CA GLU A 1142 67.14 -36.49 -20.31
C GLU A 1142 66.95 -37.80 -21.11
N GLU A 1143 66.12 -38.73 -20.64
CA GLU A 1143 65.83 -39.98 -21.34
C GLU A 1143 64.98 -39.75 -22.59
N GLN A 1144 64.08 -38.75 -22.56
CA GLN A 1144 63.29 -38.34 -23.73
C GLN A 1144 64.17 -37.70 -24.82
N GLU A 1145 65.17 -36.90 -24.43
CA GLU A 1145 66.16 -36.34 -25.37
C GLU A 1145 67.06 -37.43 -25.98
N GLN A 1146 67.49 -38.41 -25.18
CA GLN A 1146 68.28 -39.54 -25.68
C GLN A 1146 67.49 -40.45 -26.64
N LEU A 1147 66.21 -40.68 -26.37
CA LEU A 1147 65.37 -41.49 -27.25
C LEU A 1147 65.11 -40.79 -28.60
N ASN A 1148 64.97 -39.45 -28.59
CA ASN A 1148 64.86 -38.64 -29.80
C ASN A 1148 66.17 -38.65 -30.62
N LEU A 1149 67.33 -38.68 -29.96
CA LEU A 1149 68.64 -38.82 -30.62
C LEU A 1149 68.87 -40.22 -31.23
N ILE A 1150 68.33 -41.27 -30.60
CA ILE A 1150 68.48 -42.66 -31.09
C ILE A 1150 67.51 -42.96 -32.24
N THR A 1151 66.36 -42.29 -32.30
CA THR A 1151 65.33 -42.51 -33.33
C THR A 1151 65.50 -41.63 -34.58
N SER A 1152 66.46 -40.70 -34.59
CA SER A 1152 66.74 -39.81 -35.72
C SER A 1152 67.81 -40.32 -36.70
N HIS A 1153 68.03 -41.63 -36.80
CA HIS A 1153 68.93 -42.26 -37.78
C HIS A 1153 68.25 -43.33 -38.64
#